data_AF-A0A8C4SKZ7-F1
#
_entry.id   AF-A0A8C4SKZ7-F1
#
_cell.length_a   1.000
_cell.length_b   1.000
_cell.length_c   1.000
_cell.angle_alpha   90.00
_cell.angle_beta   90.00
_cell.angle_gamma   90.00
#
_symmetry.space_group_name_H-M   'P 1'
#
loop_
_entity.id
_entity.type
_entity.pdbx_description
1 polymer ?
#
loop_
_entity_poly.entity_id
_entity_poly.type
_entity_poly.pdbx_seq_one_letter_code
_entity_poly.pdbx_strand_id
1 'polypeptide(L)'
;MASTILSQLGWDEGFAIPVANTENKTLEEELKKKQAENAQLENKMSEFEDRISAMSEHLKNVRQELNHTQAVCRAREKEVESEMHFKALAEREMGRLRQEIQRLENELIAMREKRNVQENNIFKVNQKLEKLKNQLNWDQQALEAWLEESARKDEDAMTIIKYAKQDEGKIRELTLQIEKMTSDANQKRKLLDNELTETITAQIELDKTAEDFRRAHTERENLIQQWESTIEQMRKRDQQMDQCSLWLAEVKQEIRQKEVVINEKLQFLENEVQNNKEYEKKISTAERQAAKLRLDFKDQERNRSQLQSELESLKGTVDRTATDLETMRAQVTNLKKDIVDKNKHLETAKENNSALLHKLKTVNESTLSAEERSIRMEEALKEMEQSIKDIENQFKHLKELQFKRAQELQSQKVKEKNILSEIAGGRAALQNLNSRLNKLDRDSIQQQQLIYSQDFKIQQLERKLGRLKGDVNTEERQAIEAKVTELTNTLEEKKATSNLLTTQLKKLQDDVRFVKKELEKTGSEKNDLDTKNQELNLFIEISGKELKKIKQNKQDSMVDINIVKLHIKRLRDLLYSKADHVLSLEKRKLQLQNAMKERAEDIKVHQEMLQTQLRLVDQERQGLSAELHDRLSKIDKLRKRYEIIMVSMAPPEGEEDKSQAFYVIKAAQEKEELQREGDELDAKIRKAEKEIRALENTLHVINSRNSTYRKSFNKVTETSEEYEEKLKLEEQKRAVEEKYKYKKRQIRELQEDTKVVFFFLTMRNILYIHYPYLKAKCLKCIKRLLTPLSFCNQCAKLAREIQSAKHSGTEIPAEQDIRLRELRDFNKSINKLLVEAMADHSDLSSILQIYFQQAQLPLPTSISTPGSRQSSRLSSSRSSISSGRLVQDPQIALTR
;
A
#
# COMPACT_ATOMS: atom_id res chain seq x y z
N MET A 1 217.33 24.80 39.34
CA MET A 1 218.29 24.95 40.46
C MET A 1 217.83 25.83 41.61
N ALA A 2 216.83 26.73 41.44
CA ALA A 2 215.81 26.85 42.49
C ALA A 2 214.87 25.61 42.43
N SER A 3 214.49 25.24 41.20
CA SER A 3 213.86 23.97 40.79
C SER A 3 214.73 22.70 40.85
N THR A 4 215.78 22.66 41.66
CA THR A 4 216.62 21.42 41.82
C THR A 4 216.82 21.06 43.30
N ILE A 5 216.17 21.80 44.20
CA ILE A 5 216.13 21.52 45.64
C ILE A 5 214.77 20.92 46.02
N LEU A 6 213.67 21.34 45.39
CA LEU A 6 212.33 20.74 45.57
C LEU A 6 212.30 19.25 45.14
N SER A 7 212.94 18.91 44.03
CA SER A 7 213.06 17.51 43.58
C SER A 7 213.86 16.60 44.51
N GLN A 8 214.70 17.16 45.41
CA GLN A 8 215.43 16.40 46.43
C GLN A 8 214.67 16.31 47.77
N LEU A 9 213.59 17.06 47.94
CA LEU A 9 212.66 16.97 49.09
C LEU A 9 211.43 16.08 48.80
N GLY A 10 211.30 15.57 47.57
CA GLY A 10 210.29 14.58 47.20
C GLY A 10 208.86 15.12 47.05
N TRP A 11 208.71 16.43 46.85
CA TRP A 11 207.42 17.11 46.68
C TRP A 11 207.46 17.97 45.41
N ASP A 12 206.67 17.61 44.39
CA ASP A 12 206.09 18.55 43.42
C ASP A 12 204.97 17.88 42.59
N GLU A 13 203.90 18.64 42.33
CA GLU A 13 202.83 18.45 41.33
C GLU A 13 202.12 17.07 41.21
N GLY A 14 201.72 16.48 42.34
CA GLY A 14 200.73 15.41 42.37
C GLY A 14 199.82 15.50 43.60
N PHE A 15 198.55 15.09 43.47
CA PHE A 15 197.57 15.06 44.58
C PHE A 15 197.82 13.85 45.52
N ALA A 16 199.06 13.75 46.00
CA ALA A 16 199.56 12.76 46.96
C ALA A 16 200.30 13.50 48.08
N ILE A 17 199.54 14.22 48.92
CA ILE A 17 200.10 14.84 50.13
C ILE A 17 200.42 13.73 51.14
N PRO A 18 201.64 13.68 51.74
CA PRO A 18 202.05 12.56 52.58
C PRO A 18 201.16 12.28 53.78
N VAL A 19 200.74 11.03 53.86
CA VAL A 19 200.32 10.32 55.07
C VAL A 19 201.48 10.35 56.07
N ALA A 20 201.45 11.25 57.06
CA ALA A 20 202.41 11.25 58.17
C ALA A 20 202.09 10.18 59.25
N ASN A 21 200.88 9.62 59.21
CA ASN A 21 200.34 8.75 60.25
C ASN A 21 199.43 7.67 59.67
N THR A 22 199.40 6.48 60.27
CA THR A 22 198.64 5.32 59.79
C THR A 22 197.14 5.59 59.57
N GLU A 23 196.57 6.55 60.30
CA GLU A 23 195.16 6.98 60.27
C GLU A 23 194.66 7.42 58.88
N ASN A 24 195.49 8.12 58.08
CA ASN A 24 195.00 8.64 56.80
C ASN A 24 194.86 7.55 55.72
N LYS A 25 195.59 6.43 55.82
CA LYS A 25 195.39 5.27 54.94
C LYS A 25 194.09 4.54 55.26
N THR A 26 193.73 4.41 56.54
CA THR A 26 192.46 3.80 56.94
C THR A 26 191.25 4.62 56.47
N LEU A 27 191.34 5.96 56.52
CA LEU A 27 190.27 6.85 56.03
C LEU A 27 190.03 6.73 54.51
N GLU A 28 191.06 6.47 53.72
CA GLU A 28 190.92 6.34 52.25
C GLU A 28 190.27 5.00 51.84
N GLU A 29 190.57 3.91 52.55
CA GLU A 29 189.87 2.63 52.38
C GLU A 29 188.41 2.70 52.87
N GLU A 30 188.14 3.42 53.97
CA GLU A 30 186.78 3.73 54.42
C GLU A 30 186.01 4.55 53.37
N LEU A 31 186.64 5.54 52.74
CA LEU A 31 185.99 6.37 51.71
C LEU A 31 185.60 5.55 50.48
N LYS A 32 186.44 4.60 50.03
CA LYS A 32 186.10 3.65 48.96
C LYS A 32 184.96 2.70 49.36
N LYS A 33 184.94 2.20 50.60
CA LYS A 33 183.79 1.42 51.12
C LYS A 33 182.51 2.27 51.14
N LYS A 34 182.57 3.52 51.59
CA LYS A 34 181.43 4.44 51.63
C LYS A 34 180.90 4.75 50.23
N GLN A 35 181.76 4.90 49.23
CA GLN A 35 181.32 5.05 47.83
C GLN A 35 180.57 3.81 47.32
N ALA A 36 181.04 2.59 47.63
CA ALA A 36 180.35 1.35 47.26
C ALA A 36 179.01 1.16 48.01
N GLU A 37 178.96 1.53 49.30
CA GLU A 37 177.70 1.59 50.06
C GLU A 37 176.73 2.61 49.47
N ASN A 38 177.22 3.78 49.03
CA ASN A 38 176.38 4.83 48.45
C ASN A 38 175.72 4.36 47.14
N ALA A 39 176.47 3.68 46.26
CA ALA A 39 175.90 3.09 45.03
C ALA A 39 174.84 2.00 45.32
N GLN A 40 175.01 1.19 46.38
CA GLN A 40 173.97 0.25 46.81
C GLN A 40 172.73 0.94 47.40
N LEU A 41 172.91 2.07 48.10
CA LEU A 41 171.81 2.88 48.61
C LEU A 41 171.07 3.62 47.49
N GLU A 42 171.77 4.13 46.48
CA GLU A 42 171.18 4.74 45.27
C GLU A 42 170.32 3.72 44.49
N ASN A 43 170.80 2.48 44.30
CA ASN A 43 170.00 1.43 43.67
C ASN A 43 168.74 1.09 44.50
N LYS A 44 168.84 1.00 45.83
CA LYS A 44 167.67 0.78 46.69
C LYS A 44 166.70 1.97 46.68
N MET A 45 167.21 3.20 46.58
CA MET A 45 166.40 4.40 46.42
C MET A 45 165.64 4.38 45.09
N SER A 46 166.31 3.99 43.99
CA SER A 46 165.66 3.77 42.68
C SER A 46 164.55 2.71 42.77
N GLU A 47 164.79 1.55 43.41
CA GLU A 47 163.76 0.52 43.60
C GLU A 47 162.57 1.04 44.43
N PHE A 48 162.80 1.88 45.45
CA PHE A 48 161.73 2.51 46.22
C PHE A 48 161.00 3.61 45.44
N GLU A 49 161.68 4.41 44.63
CA GLU A 49 161.07 5.43 43.78
C GLU A 49 160.18 4.79 42.70
N ASP A 50 160.63 3.72 42.04
CA ASP A 50 159.83 2.95 41.08
C ASP A 50 158.60 2.33 41.76
N ARG A 51 158.76 1.78 42.97
CA ARG A 51 157.64 1.25 43.75
C ARG A 51 156.64 2.33 44.17
N ILE A 52 157.11 3.51 44.58
CA ILE A 52 156.26 4.65 44.95
C ILE A 52 155.54 5.19 43.70
N SER A 53 156.20 5.22 42.54
CA SER A 53 155.61 5.59 41.26
C SER A 53 154.47 4.63 40.88
N ALA A 54 154.74 3.32 40.89
CA ALA A 54 153.74 2.29 40.61
C ALA A 54 152.54 2.32 41.59
N MET A 55 152.80 2.53 42.89
CA MET A 55 151.72 2.69 43.89
C MET A 55 150.92 3.98 43.68
N SER A 56 151.56 5.06 43.20
CA SER A 56 150.89 6.33 42.90
C SER A 56 150.01 6.23 41.65
N GLU A 57 150.46 5.53 40.61
CA GLU A 57 149.63 5.20 39.45
C GLU A 57 148.45 4.29 39.83
N HIS A 58 148.69 3.25 40.62
CA HIS A 58 147.60 2.39 41.14
C HIS A 58 146.58 3.20 41.96
N LEU A 59 147.02 4.09 42.86
CA LEU A 59 146.14 4.95 43.65
C LEU A 59 145.35 5.93 42.77
N LYS A 60 145.95 6.43 41.69
CA LYS A 60 145.26 7.24 40.68
C LYS A 60 144.19 6.45 39.94
N ASN A 61 144.46 5.20 39.58
CA ASN A 61 143.48 4.30 38.96
C ASN A 61 142.33 4.00 39.94
N VAL A 62 142.62 3.66 41.21
CA VAL A 62 141.60 3.45 42.25
C VAL A 62 140.72 4.69 42.45
N ARG A 63 141.27 5.91 42.39
CA ARG A 63 140.47 7.15 42.42
C ARG A 63 139.61 7.33 41.17
N GLN A 64 140.07 6.91 40.00
CA GLN A 64 139.26 6.92 38.78
C GLN A 64 138.11 5.91 38.86
N GLU A 65 138.36 4.68 39.33
CA GLU A 65 137.34 3.65 39.55
C GLU A 65 136.32 4.07 40.62
N LEU A 66 136.75 4.73 41.70
CA LEU A 66 135.85 5.32 42.71
C LEU A 66 134.91 6.34 42.06
N ASN A 67 135.46 7.26 41.25
CA ASN A 67 134.66 8.28 40.55
C ASN A 67 133.71 7.65 39.53
N HIS A 68 134.14 6.59 38.83
CA HIS A 68 133.29 5.84 37.90
C HIS A 68 132.13 5.15 38.65
N THR A 69 132.44 4.50 39.77
CA THR A 69 131.46 3.84 40.64
C THR A 69 130.46 4.85 41.21
N GLN A 70 130.92 6.02 41.67
CA GLN A 70 130.03 7.09 42.13
C GLN A 70 129.14 7.64 41.01
N ALA A 71 129.65 7.77 39.78
CA ALA A 71 128.85 8.18 38.63
C ALA A 71 127.78 7.14 38.28
N VAL A 72 128.12 5.85 38.34
CA VAL A 72 127.16 4.73 38.17
C VAL A 72 126.11 4.71 39.29
N CYS A 73 126.50 4.92 40.55
CA CYS A 73 125.55 5.02 41.66
C CYS A 73 124.56 6.18 41.46
N ARG A 74 125.04 7.37 41.09
CA ARG A 74 124.17 8.54 40.79
C ARG A 74 123.29 8.33 39.56
N ALA A 75 123.76 7.60 38.55
CA ALA A 75 122.92 7.20 37.43
C ALA A 75 121.81 6.24 37.90
N ARG A 76 122.15 5.27 38.76
CA ARG A 76 121.20 4.31 39.32
C ARG A 76 120.18 4.95 40.26
N GLU A 77 120.57 5.95 41.05
CA GLU A 77 119.67 6.78 41.85
C GLU A 77 118.63 7.49 40.95
N LYS A 78 119.07 8.12 39.86
CA LYS A 78 118.16 8.76 38.89
C LYS A 78 117.27 7.77 38.16
N GLU A 79 117.78 6.58 37.82
CA GLU A 79 116.95 5.49 37.29
C GLU A 79 115.86 5.10 38.28
N VAL A 80 116.19 4.89 39.56
CA VAL A 80 115.21 4.60 40.63
C VAL A 80 114.20 5.74 40.82
N GLU A 81 114.62 7.01 40.77
CA GLU A 81 113.71 8.15 40.81
C GLU A 81 112.72 8.14 39.62
N SER A 82 113.21 7.84 38.41
CA SER A 82 112.38 7.74 37.21
C SER A 82 111.42 6.54 37.25
N GLU A 83 111.86 5.37 37.75
CA GLU A 83 111.02 4.19 37.97
C GLU A 83 109.94 4.48 39.03
N MET A 84 110.29 5.19 40.11
CA MET A 84 109.32 5.65 41.11
C MET A 84 108.31 6.64 40.51
N HIS A 85 108.73 7.51 39.59
CA HIS A 85 107.83 8.41 38.87
C HIS A 85 106.91 7.64 37.90
N PHE A 86 107.43 6.66 37.15
CA PHE A 86 106.64 5.80 36.27
C PHE A 86 105.65 4.94 37.06
N LYS A 87 106.06 4.39 38.21
CA LYS A 87 105.18 3.69 39.15
C LYS A 87 104.05 4.61 39.64
N ALA A 88 104.37 5.83 40.07
CA ALA A 88 103.35 6.79 40.51
C ALA A 88 102.39 7.22 39.39
N LEU A 89 102.86 7.31 38.14
CA LEU A 89 102.00 7.51 36.96
C LEU A 89 101.09 6.30 36.71
N ALA A 90 101.63 5.09 36.75
CA ALA A 90 100.89 3.85 36.57
C ALA A 90 99.85 3.63 37.70
N GLU A 91 100.17 3.98 38.95
CA GLU A 91 99.24 3.94 40.07
C GLU A 91 98.10 4.97 39.93
N ARG A 92 98.39 6.18 39.42
CA ARG A 92 97.34 7.18 39.11
C ARG A 92 96.44 6.73 37.96
N GLU A 93 97.00 6.23 36.86
CA GLU A 93 96.20 5.72 35.74
C GLU A 93 95.42 4.46 36.15
N MET A 94 95.99 3.56 36.96
CA MET A 94 95.24 2.45 37.57
C MET A 94 94.11 2.96 38.48
N GLY A 95 94.34 4.00 39.28
CA GLY A 95 93.31 4.61 40.12
C GLY A 95 92.17 5.21 39.30
N ARG A 96 92.51 5.96 38.24
CA ARG A 96 91.54 6.50 37.27
C ARG A 96 90.77 5.40 36.55
N LEU A 97 91.45 4.35 36.07
CA LEU A 97 90.81 3.21 35.42
C LEU A 97 89.90 2.45 36.38
N ARG A 98 90.26 2.31 37.67
CA ARG A 98 89.37 1.74 38.69
C ARG A 98 88.12 2.60 38.91
N GLN A 99 88.24 3.92 38.94
CA GLN A 99 87.09 4.83 39.02
C GLN A 99 86.21 4.75 37.77
N GLU A 100 86.81 4.66 36.58
CA GLU A 100 86.07 4.51 35.31
C GLU A 100 85.36 3.14 35.25
N ILE A 101 86.03 2.06 35.65
CA ILE A 101 85.43 0.72 35.79
C ILE A 101 84.26 0.77 36.77
N GLN A 102 84.42 1.37 37.95
CA GLN A 102 83.35 1.49 38.93
C GLN A 102 82.19 2.35 38.43
N ARG A 103 82.44 3.40 37.64
CA ARG A 103 81.39 4.18 36.96
C ARG A 103 80.64 3.32 35.95
N LEU A 104 81.37 2.57 35.11
CA LEU A 104 80.79 1.66 34.12
C LEU A 104 80.04 0.48 34.75
N GLU A 105 80.49 -0.03 35.90
CA GLU A 105 79.79 -1.06 36.69
C GLU A 105 78.47 -0.51 37.26
N ASN A 106 78.49 0.70 37.81
CA ASN A 106 77.27 1.39 38.28
C ASN A 106 76.30 1.69 37.12
N GLU A 107 76.82 2.14 35.97
CA GLU A 107 76.03 2.31 34.74
C GLU A 107 75.44 0.97 34.27
N LEU A 108 76.22 -0.12 34.30
CA LEU A 108 75.75 -1.48 33.97
C LEU A 108 74.68 -1.97 34.95
N ILE A 109 74.79 -1.70 36.25
CA ILE A 109 73.77 -2.02 37.25
C ILE A 109 72.49 -1.23 36.95
N ALA A 110 72.59 0.09 36.77
CA ALA A 110 71.44 0.93 36.41
C ALA A 110 70.80 0.51 35.07
N MET A 111 71.59 0.03 34.10
CA MET A 111 71.07 -0.51 32.84
C MET A 111 70.43 -1.89 33.01
N ARG A 112 70.94 -2.76 33.90
CA ARG A 112 70.27 -4.02 34.29
C ARG A 112 68.96 -3.75 35.01
N GLU A 113 68.90 -2.77 35.90
CA GLU A 113 67.67 -2.36 36.59
C GLU A 113 66.64 -1.81 35.60
N LYS A 114 67.05 -0.90 34.70
CA LYS A 114 66.20 -0.41 33.60
C LYS A 114 65.71 -1.56 32.72
N ARG A 115 66.57 -2.51 32.37
CA ARG A 115 66.20 -3.73 31.62
C ARG A 115 65.18 -4.56 32.41
N ASN A 116 65.41 -4.85 33.68
CA ASN A 116 64.49 -5.62 34.53
C ASN A 116 63.12 -4.90 34.68
N VAL A 117 63.10 -3.56 34.78
CA VAL A 117 61.86 -2.77 34.78
C VAL A 117 61.15 -2.85 33.42
N GLN A 118 61.89 -2.79 32.31
CA GLN A 118 61.36 -2.96 30.96
C GLN A 118 60.84 -4.39 30.74
N GLU A 119 61.56 -5.43 31.17
CA GLU A 119 61.15 -6.84 31.13
C GLU A 119 59.88 -7.07 31.95
N ASN A 120 59.80 -6.53 33.16
CA ASN A 120 58.58 -6.56 33.98
C ASN A 120 57.41 -5.81 33.33
N ASN A 121 57.67 -4.69 32.65
CA ASN A 121 56.64 -3.97 31.91
C ASN A 121 56.20 -4.72 30.65
N ILE A 122 57.13 -5.32 29.90
CA ILE A 122 56.85 -6.21 28.77
C ILE A 122 56.03 -7.42 29.25
N PHE A 123 56.37 -8.03 30.39
CA PHE A 123 55.59 -9.13 30.96
C PHE A 123 54.16 -8.67 31.34
N LYS A 124 54.00 -7.52 32.00
CA LYS A 124 52.68 -6.94 32.31
C LYS A 124 51.88 -6.59 31.05
N VAL A 125 52.54 -6.07 30.02
CA VAL A 125 51.91 -5.74 28.71
C VAL A 125 51.55 -7.03 27.96
N ASN A 126 52.40 -8.05 27.94
CA ASN A 126 52.11 -9.35 27.36
C ASN A 126 50.95 -10.03 28.08
N GLN A 127 50.91 -10.03 29.42
CA GLN A 127 49.77 -10.56 30.17
C GLN A 127 48.46 -9.79 29.88
N LYS A 128 48.52 -8.47 29.69
CA LYS A 128 47.37 -7.67 29.23
C LYS A 128 46.97 -8.01 27.79
N LEU A 129 47.94 -8.16 26.90
CA LEU A 129 47.74 -8.54 25.49
C LEU A 129 47.16 -9.95 25.37
N GLU A 130 47.56 -10.88 26.23
CA GLU A 130 47.05 -12.24 26.30
C GLU A 130 45.63 -12.29 26.89
N LYS A 131 45.34 -11.47 27.92
CA LYS A 131 43.96 -11.23 28.39
C LYS A 131 43.09 -10.64 27.28
N LEU A 132 43.59 -9.66 26.53
CA LEU A 132 42.89 -9.06 25.39
C LEU A 132 42.74 -10.02 24.20
N LYS A 133 43.71 -10.91 23.95
CA LYS A 133 43.58 -11.99 22.96
C LYS A 133 42.52 -13.01 23.36
N ASN A 134 42.52 -13.43 24.63
CA ASN A 134 41.51 -14.35 25.14
C ASN A 134 40.13 -13.70 25.08
N GLN A 135 40.01 -12.42 25.47
CA GLN A 135 38.78 -11.66 25.32
C GLN A 135 38.37 -11.54 23.85
N LEU A 136 39.27 -11.17 22.94
CA LEU A 136 39.00 -11.09 21.50
C LEU A 136 38.57 -12.44 20.92
N ASN A 137 39.15 -13.55 21.38
CA ASN A 137 38.76 -14.90 20.98
C ASN A 137 37.36 -15.27 21.51
N TRP A 138 37.02 -14.87 22.74
CA TRP A 138 35.66 -15.00 23.28
C TRP A 138 34.66 -14.12 22.52
N ASP A 139 35.01 -12.87 22.23
CA ASP A 139 34.19 -11.93 21.47
C ASP A 139 34.02 -12.42 20.02
N GLN A 140 35.05 -13.02 19.41
CA GLN A 140 34.99 -13.66 18.10
C GLN A 140 34.11 -14.90 18.12
N GLN A 141 34.28 -15.82 19.08
CA GLN A 141 33.42 -17.00 19.21
C GLN A 141 31.97 -16.63 19.50
N ALA A 142 31.73 -15.59 20.29
CA ALA A 142 30.40 -15.04 20.51
C ALA A 142 29.83 -14.43 19.21
N LEU A 143 30.62 -13.66 18.46
CA LEU A 143 30.22 -13.10 17.18
C LEU A 143 29.93 -14.18 16.13
N GLU A 144 30.76 -15.22 16.03
CA GLU A 144 30.55 -16.38 15.17
C GLU A 144 29.26 -17.11 15.54
N ALA A 145 29.01 -17.35 16.83
CA ALA A 145 27.75 -17.94 17.30
C ALA A 145 26.53 -17.03 17.01
N TRP A 146 26.67 -15.70 17.15
CA TRP A 146 25.61 -14.75 16.79
C TRP A 146 25.37 -14.67 15.28
N LEU A 147 26.42 -14.82 14.46
CA LEU A 147 26.32 -14.86 13.00
C LEU A 147 25.73 -16.17 12.51
N GLU A 148 26.07 -17.32 13.12
CA GLU A 148 25.41 -18.59 12.86
C GLU A 148 23.93 -18.57 13.27
N GLU A 149 23.61 -18.04 14.45
CA GLU A 149 22.22 -17.91 14.92
C GLU A 149 21.42 -16.89 14.09
N SER A 150 22.06 -15.82 13.59
CA SER A 150 21.45 -14.91 12.62
C SER A 150 21.24 -15.61 11.28
N ALA A 151 22.24 -16.32 10.76
CA ALA A 151 22.13 -17.04 9.50
C ALA A 151 21.04 -18.12 9.55
N ARG A 152 20.91 -18.87 10.66
CA ARG A 152 19.80 -19.80 10.90
C ARG A 152 18.45 -19.09 10.93
N LYS A 153 18.36 -17.92 11.59
CA LYS A 153 17.12 -17.11 11.59
C LYS A 153 16.80 -16.51 10.24
N ASP A 154 17.80 -16.17 9.43
CA ASP A 154 17.64 -15.69 8.07
C ASP A 154 17.24 -16.86 7.13
N GLU A 155 17.76 -18.07 7.35
CA GLU A 155 17.31 -19.31 6.69
C GLU A 155 15.88 -19.68 7.09
N ASP A 156 15.53 -19.62 8.38
CA ASP A 156 14.16 -19.82 8.87
C ASP A 156 13.22 -18.74 8.31
N ALA A 157 13.63 -17.47 8.29
CA ALA A 157 12.86 -16.40 7.66
C ALA A 157 12.71 -16.63 6.15
N MET A 158 13.74 -17.12 5.46
CA MET A 158 13.69 -17.46 4.04
C MET A 158 12.84 -18.68 3.75
N THR A 159 12.79 -19.69 4.64
CA THR A 159 11.85 -20.81 4.51
C THR A 159 10.43 -20.36 4.79
N ILE A 160 10.18 -19.52 5.80
CA ILE A 160 8.88 -18.87 6.05
C ILE A 160 8.45 -18.03 4.85
N ILE A 161 9.33 -17.22 4.25
CA ILE A 161 9.03 -16.44 3.03
C ILE A 161 8.76 -17.38 1.84
N LYS A 162 9.45 -18.51 1.74
CA LYS A 162 9.22 -19.52 0.69
C LYS A 162 7.87 -20.20 0.86
N TYR A 163 7.49 -20.59 2.07
CA TYR A 163 6.16 -21.12 2.38
C TYR A 163 5.09 -20.07 2.17
N ALA A 164 5.26 -18.83 2.66
CA ALA A 164 4.34 -17.73 2.42
C ALA A 164 4.16 -17.44 0.91
N LYS A 165 5.20 -17.53 0.09
CA LYS A 165 5.08 -17.42 -1.39
C LYS A 165 4.39 -18.62 -2.03
N GLN A 166 4.56 -19.83 -1.48
CA GLN A 166 3.83 -21.02 -1.91
C GLN A 166 2.36 -20.93 -1.53
N ASP A 167 2.05 -20.46 -0.32
CA ASP A 167 0.70 -20.22 0.18
C ASP A 167 0.03 -19.07 -0.58
N GLU A 168 0.71 -17.96 -0.86
CA GLU A 168 0.22 -16.91 -1.78
C GLU A 168 0.00 -17.44 -3.20
N GLY A 169 0.82 -18.38 -3.66
CA GLY A 169 0.62 -19.10 -4.92
C GLY A 169 -0.66 -19.94 -4.87
N LYS A 170 -0.83 -20.73 -3.80
CA LYS A 170 -1.99 -21.59 -3.57
C LYS A 170 -3.28 -20.79 -3.36
N ILE A 171 -3.21 -19.66 -2.65
CA ILE A 171 -4.29 -18.69 -2.48
C ILE A 171 -4.64 -18.08 -3.83
N ARG A 172 -3.68 -17.68 -4.66
CA ARG A 172 -3.99 -17.19 -6.02
C ARG A 172 -4.61 -18.26 -6.91
N GLU A 173 -4.12 -19.50 -6.87
CA GLU A 173 -4.73 -20.63 -7.56
C GLU A 173 -6.17 -20.87 -7.10
N LEU A 174 -6.40 -20.95 -5.79
CA LEU A 174 -7.72 -21.19 -5.20
C LEU A 174 -8.67 -20.01 -5.44
N THR A 175 -8.20 -18.77 -5.36
CA THR A 175 -9.00 -17.57 -5.70
C THR A 175 -9.39 -17.57 -7.17
N LEU A 176 -8.46 -17.86 -8.08
CA LEU A 176 -8.76 -17.98 -9.52
C LEU A 176 -9.67 -19.18 -9.82
N GLN A 177 -9.59 -20.25 -9.02
CA GLN A 177 -10.49 -21.40 -9.10
C GLN A 177 -11.89 -21.06 -8.56
N ILE A 178 -12.00 -20.26 -7.48
CA ILE A 178 -13.25 -19.70 -6.95
C ILE A 178 -13.86 -18.74 -7.97
N GLU A 179 -13.09 -17.85 -8.58
CA GLU A 179 -13.55 -16.93 -9.64
C GLU A 179 -14.07 -17.70 -10.86
N LYS A 180 -13.35 -18.74 -11.31
CA LYS A 180 -13.85 -19.65 -12.36
C LYS A 180 -15.15 -20.34 -11.96
N MET A 181 -15.19 -21.00 -10.81
CA MET A 181 -16.40 -21.68 -10.32
C MET A 181 -17.58 -20.71 -10.12
N THR A 182 -17.31 -19.45 -9.73
CA THR A 182 -18.32 -18.39 -9.57
C THR A 182 -18.78 -17.85 -10.93
N SER A 183 -17.87 -17.72 -11.91
CA SER A 183 -18.21 -17.42 -13.30
C SER A 183 -19.08 -18.52 -13.89
N ASP A 184 -18.67 -19.79 -13.75
CA ASP A 184 -19.39 -20.96 -14.26
C ASP A 184 -20.75 -21.12 -13.58
N ALA A 185 -20.86 -20.86 -12.27
CA ALA A 185 -22.14 -20.81 -11.56
C ALA A 185 -23.03 -19.67 -12.06
N ASN A 186 -22.46 -18.49 -12.35
CA ASN A 186 -23.20 -17.37 -12.94
C ASN A 186 -23.62 -17.65 -14.40
N GLN A 187 -22.80 -18.33 -15.19
CA GLN A 187 -23.15 -18.78 -16.54
C GLN A 187 -24.27 -19.82 -16.48
N LYS A 188 -24.17 -20.83 -15.62
CA LYS A 188 -25.23 -21.82 -15.38
C LYS A 188 -26.52 -21.20 -14.87
N ARG A 189 -26.44 -20.18 -14.01
CA ARG A 189 -27.61 -19.40 -13.59
C ARG A 189 -28.23 -18.64 -14.75
N LYS A 190 -27.45 -17.94 -15.57
CA LYS A 190 -27.95 -17.27 -16.79
C LYS A 190 -28.57 -18.25 -17.78
N LEU A 191 -27.99 -19.44 -17.96
CA LEU A 191 -28.57 -20.49 -18.78
C LEU A 191 -29.89 -20.98 -18.17
N LEU A 192 -29.96 -21.23 -16.86
CA LEU A 192 -31.20 -21.60 -16.17
C LEU A 192 -32.27 -20.50 -16.29
N ASP A 193 -31.90 -19.22 -16.14
CA ASP A 193 -32.79 -18.09 -16.30
C ASP A 193 -33.32 -18.00 -17.74
N ASN A 194 -32.45 -18.22 -18.74
CA ASN A 194 -32.83 -18.28 -20.15
C ASN A 194 -33.80 -19.45 -20.43
N GLU A 195 -33.44 -20.68 -20.05
CA GLU A 195 -34.26 -21.89 -20.20
C GLU A 195 -35.61 -21.74 -19.47
N LEU A 196 -35.63 -21.07 -18.31
CA LEU A 196 -36.85 -20.71 -17.60
C LEU A 196 -37.69 -19.71 -18.40
N THR A 197 -37.08 -18.66 -18.98
CA THR A 197 -37.82 -17.73 -19.85
C THR A 197 -38.33 -18.42 -21.11
N GLU A 198 -37.55 -19.30 -21.75
CA GLU A 198 -37.96 -20.08 -22.92
C GLU A 198 -39.12 -21.03 -22.59
N THR A 199 -39.05 -21.70 -21.43
CA THR A 199 -40.15 -22.54 -20.91
C THR A 199 -41.40 -21.73 -20.62
N ILE A 200 -41.26 -20.53 -20.02
CA ILE A 200 -42.39 -19.62 -19.77
C ILE A 200 -42.98 -19.11 -21.09
N THR A 201 -42.17 -18.74 -22.09
CA THR A 201 -42.69 -18.34 -23.41
C THR A 201 -43.38 -19.48 -24.12
N ALA A 202 -42.82 -20.69 -24.09
CA ALA A 202 -43.46 -21.88 -24.65
C ALA A 202 -44.78 -22.22 -23.94
N GLN A 203 -44.85 -22.05 -22.61
CA GLN A 203 -46.10 -22.20 -21.85
C GLN A 203 -47.13 -21.13 -22.25
N ILE A 204 -46.72 -19.87 -22.42
CA ILE A 204 -47.60 -18.80 -22.91
C ILE A 204 -48.08 -19.09 -24.35
N GLU A 205 -47.23 -19.61 -25.23
CA GLU A 205 -47.61 -20.04 -26.58
C GLU A 205 -48.57 -21.24 -26.56
N LEU A 206 -48.37 -22.21 -25.66
CA LEU A 206 -49.29 -23.33 -25.46
C LEU A 206 -50.64 -22.87 -24.90
N ASP A 207 -50.65 -21.96 -23.93
CA ASP A 207 -51.89 -21.38 -23.40
C ASP A 207 -52.60 -20.52 -24.46
N LYS A 208 -51.84 -19.79 -25.29
CA LYS A 208 -52.39 -18.99 -26.39
C LYS A 208 -52.97 -19.85 -27.50
N THR A 209 -52.25 -20.90 -27.92
CA THR A 209 -52.78 -21.87 -28.89
C THR A 209 -53.97 -22.62 -28.32
N ALA A 210 -54.02 -22.92 -27.02
CA ALA A 210 -55.21 -23.47 -26.37
C ALA A 210 -56.40 -22.49 -26.35
N GLU A 211 -56.17 -21.19 -26.15
CA GLU A 211 -57.22 -20.16 -26.34
C GLU A 211 -57.69 -20.08 -27.79
N ASP A 212 -56.78 -20.12 -28.76
CA ASP A 212 -57.09 -20.09 -30.19
C ASP A 212 -57.85 -21.36 -30.60
N PHE A 213 -57.50 -22.54 -30.06
CA PHE A 213 -58.28 -23.78 -30.23
C PHE A 213 -59.68 -23.68 -29.63
N ARG A 214 -59.83 -23.09 -28.43
CA ARG A 214 -61.16 -22.85 -27.85
C ARG A 214 -61.98 -21.90 -28.72
N ARG A 215 -61.38 -20.79 -29.19
CA ARG A 215 -62.05 -19.84 -30.11
C ARG A 215 -62.45 -20.53 -31.41
N ALA A 216 -61.53 -21.22 -32.09
CA ALA A 216 -61.82 -21.99 -33.30
C ALA A 216 -62.89 -23.08 -33.08
N HIS A 217 -62.94 -23.71 -31.89
CA HIS A 217 -64.00 -24.67 -31.57
C HIS A 217 -65.36 -23.98 -31.39
N THR A 218 -65.42 -22.83 -30.73
CA THR A 218 -66.67 -22.04 -30.62
C THR A 218 -67.11 -21.47 -31.97
N GLU A 219 -66.18 -21.05 -32.83
CA GLU A 219 -66.46 -20.62 -34.20
C GLU A 219 -66.97 -21.78 -35.05
N ARG A 220 -66.38 -22.99 -34.90
CA ARG A 220 -66.85 -24.22 -35.54
C ARG A 220 -68.26 -24.61 -35.06
N GLU A 221 -68.54 -24.53 -33.77
CA GLU A 221 -69.87 -24.78 -33.21
C GLU A 221 -70.90 -23.77 -33.72
N ASN A 222 -70.55 -22.47 -33.75
CA ASN A 222 -71.40 -21.43 -34.32
C ASN A 222 -71.66 -21.65 -35.82
N LEU A 223 -70.64 -22.04 -36.59
CA LEU A 223 -70.77 -22.39 -38.01
C LEU A 223 -71.62 -23.65 -38.21
N ILE A 224 -71.50 -24.66 -37.34
CA ILE A 224 -72.35 -25.85 -37.35
C ILE A 224 -73.80 -25.47 -37.03
N GLN A 225 -74.07 -24.66 -36.00
CA GLN A 225 -75.42 -24.18 -35.69
C GLN A 225 -76.01 -23.35 -36.84
N GLN A 226 -75.22 -22.52 -37.51
CA GLN A 226 -75.63 -21.82 -38.73
C GLN A 226 -75.94 -22.78 -39.87
N TRP A 227 -75.13 -23.82 -40.07
CA TRP A 227 -75.35 -24.89 -41.06
C TRP A 227 -76.59 -25.74 -40.75
N GLU A 228 -76.80 -26.12 -39.50
CA GLU A 228 -77.99 -26.82 -39.04
C GLU A 228 -79.23 -25.94 -39.24
N SER A 229 -79.15 -24.64 -38.93
CA SER A 229 -80.23 -23.69 -39.20
C SER A 229 -80.49 -23.50 -40.69
N THR A 230 -79.48 -23.50 -41.57
CA THR A 230 -79.72 -23.39 -43.02
C THR A 230 -80.27 -24.69 -43.61
N ILE A 231 -79.83 -25.86 -43.12
CA ILE A 231 -80.43 -27.16 -43.45
C ILE A 231 -81.89 -27.23 -42.97
N GLU A 232 -82.19 -26.74 -41.77
CA GLU A 232 -83.54 -26.72 -41.21
C GLU A 232 -84.46 -25.77 -42.01
N GLN A 233 -83.93 -24.62 -42.44
CA GLN A 233 -84.63 -23.72 -43.37
C GLN A 233 -84.80 -24.32 -44.78
N MET A 234 -83.81 -25.08 -45.27
CA MET A 234 -83.88 -25.79 -46.54
C MET A 234 -84.96 -26.87 -46.49
N ARG A 235 -84.95 -27.75 -45.46
CA ARG A 235 -86.00 -28.75 -45.21
C ARG A 235 -87.40 -28.14 -45.10
N LYS A 236 -87.54 -26.98 -44.44
CA LYS A 236 -88.81 -26.24 -44.38
C LYS A 236 -89.22 -25.71 -45.74
N ARG A 237 -88.29 -25.24 -46.58
CA ARG A 237 -88.57 -24.84 -47.96
C ARG A 237 -88.88 -26.02 -48.87
N ASP A 238 -88.24 -27.17 -48.69
CA ASP A 238 -88.54 -28.40 -49.42
C ASP A 238 -89.94 -28.88 -49.06
N GLN A 239 -90.31 -28.93 -47.76
CA GLN A 239 -91.68 -29.21 -47.32
C GLN A 239 -92.71 -28.21 -47.86
N GLN A 240 -92.36 -26.92 -47.94
CA GLN A 240 -93.21 -25.90 -48.58
C GLN A 240 -93.29 -26.10 -50.09
N MET A 241 -92.22 -26.51 -50.76
CA MET A 241 -92.22 -26.86 -52.18
C MET A 241 -93.04 -28.11 -52.45
N ASP A 242 -92.97 -29.14 -51.60
CA ASP A 242 -93.79 -30.34 -51.67
C ASP A 242 -95.27 -29.98 -51.49
N GLN A 243 -95.61 -29.16 -50.48
CA GLN A 243 -96.97 -28.62 -50.29
C GLN A 243 -97.44 -27.80 -51.49
N CYS A 244 -96.60 -26.91 -52.04
CA CYS A 244 -96.90 -26.17 -53.26
C CYS A 244 -97.03 -27.09 -54.48
N SER A 245 -96.30 -28.20 -54.54
CA SER A 245 -96.38 -29.19 -55.62
C SER A 245 -97.68 -30.01 -55.54
N LEU A 246 -98.15 -30.32 -54.33
CA LEU A 246 -99.44 -30.94 -54.06
C LEU A 246 -100.57 -29.97 -54.43
N TRP A 247 -100.51 -28.71 -53.99
CA TRP A 247 -101.44 -27.66 -54.42
C TRP A 247 -101.45 -27.47 -55.95
N LEU A 248 -100.28 -27.48 -56.60
CA LEU A 248 -100.19 -27.42 -58.06
C LEU A 248 -100.72 -28.70 -58.73
N ALA A 249 -100.66 -29.86 -58.09
CA ALA A 249 -101.24 -31.10 -58.58
C ALA A 249 -102.78 -31.08 -58.44
N GLU A 250 -103.30 -30.62 -57.30
CA GLU A 250 -104.73 -30.38 -57.06
C GLU A 250 -105.29 -29.37 -58.06
N VAL A 251 -104.66 -28.20 -58.21
CA VAL A 251 -105.07 -27.18 -59.19
C VAL A 251 -104.94 -27.71 -60.64
N LYS A 252 -103.93 -28.51 -60.97
CA LYS A 252 -103.86 -29.18 -62.29
C LYS A 252 -104.94 -30.24 -62.48
N GLN A 253 -105.37 -30.92 -61.42
CA GLN A 253 -106.48 -31.86 -61.45
C GLN A 253 -107.81 -31.12 -61.62
N GLU A 254 -108.02 -30.00 -60.92
CA GLU A 254 -109.17 -29.12 -61.14
C GLU A 254 -109.18 -28.55 -62.56
N ILE A 255 -108.04 -28.08 -63.08
CA ILE A 255 -107.92 -27.61 -64.48
C ILE A 255 -108.29 -28.74 -65.44
N ARG A 256 -107.77 -29.96 -65.28
CA ARG A 256 -108.17 -31.11 -66.11
C ARG A 256 -109.66 -31.43 -66.02
N GLN A 257 -110.26 -31.36 -64.83
CA GLN A 257 -111.71 -31.55 -64.66
C GLN A 257 -112.50 -30.44 -65.38
N LYS A 258 -112.04 -29.17 -65.30
CA LYS A 258 -112.63 -28.05 -66.03
C LYS A 258 -112.44 -28.18 -67.54
N GLU A 259 -111.28 -28.65 -68.01
CA GLU A 259 -110.98 -28.92 -69.42
C GLU A 259 -111.86 -30.05 -69.98
N VAL A 260 -112.10 -31.12 -69.22
CA VAL A 260 -113.08 -32.16 -69.58
C VAL A 260 -114.48 -31.56 -69.73
N VAL A 261 -114.95 -30.77 -68.75
CA VAL A 261 -116.25 -30.08 -68.83
C VAL A 261 -116.30 -29.09 -70.00
N ILE A 262 -115.22 -28.36 -70.28
CA ILE A 262 -115.14 -27.44 -71.43
C ILE A 262 -115.20 -28.22 -72.75
N ASN A 263 -114.50 -29.35 -72.86
CA ASN A 263 -114.55 -30.22 -74.04
C ASN A 263 -115.94 -30.84 -74.24
N GLU A 264 -116.62 -31.26 -73.17
CA GLU A 264 -118.03 -31.69 -73.21
C GLU A 264 -118.94 -30.55 -73.70
N LYS A 265 -118.73 -29.31 -73.23
CA LYS A 265 -119.49 -28.13 -73.71
C LYS A 265 -119.16 -27.74 -75.15
N LEU A 266 -117.91 -27.92 -75.60
CA LEU A 266 -117.50 -27.68 -76.99
C LEU A 266 -118.09 -28.74 -77.93
N GLN A 267 -118.05 -30.02 -77.56
CA GLN A 267 -118.71 -31.09 -78.32
C GLN A 267 -120.23 -30.90 -78.35
N PHE A 268 -120.84 -30.50 -77.23
CA PHE A 268 -122.26 -30.13 -77.20
C PHE A 268 -122.56 -28.96 -78.14
N LEU A 269 -121.75 -27.89 -78.12
CA LEU A 269 -121.90 -26.75 -79.02
C LEU A 269 -121.72 -27.13 -80.49
N GLU A 270 -120.74 -27.99 -80.81
CA GLU A 270 -120.50 -28.46 -82.17
C GLU A 270 -121.66 -29.33 -82.69
N ASN A 271 -122.20 -30.21 -81.84
CA ASN A 271 -123.41 -30.98 -82.13
C ASN A 271 -124.63 -30.06 -82.35
N GLU A 272 -124.83 -29.03 -81.52
CA GLU A 272 -125.92 -28.06 -81.68
C GLU A 272 -125.74 -27.18 -82.93
N VAL A 273 -124.52 -26.78 -83.27
CA VAL A 273 -124.21 -26.09 -84.54
C VAL A 273 -124.49 -27.00 -85.74
N GLN A 274 -124.19 -28.29 -85.66
CA GLN A 274 -124.49 -29.24 -86.72
C GLN A 274 -126.01 -29.51 -86.85
N ASN A 275 -126.71 -29.67 -85.73
CA ASN A 275 -128.19 -29.74 -85.67
C ASN A 275 -128.80 -28.50 -86.33
N ASN A 276 -128.33 -27.29 -86.00
CA ASN A 276 -128.81 -26.05 -86.60
C ASN A 276 -128.58 -26.01 -88.13
N LYS A 277 -127.41 -26.42 -88.63
CA LYS A 277 -127.16 -26.57 -90.09
C LYS A 277 -128.10 -27.58 -90.75
N GLU A 278 -128.51 -28.64 -90.05
CA GLU A 278 -129.53 -29.56 -90.56
C GLU A 278 -130.94 -28.96 -90.56
N TYR A 279 -131.29 -28.20 -89.54
CA TYR A 279 -132.56 -27.48 -89.49
C TYR A 279 -132.63 -26.39 -90.57
N GLU A 280 -131.56 -25.62 -90.81
CA GLU A 280 -131.47 -24.67 -91.93
C GLU A 280 -131.69 -25.37 -93.28
N LYS A 281 -131.08 -26.53 -93.50
CA LYS A 281 -131.33 -27.34 -94.71
C LYS A 281 -132.81 -27.75 -94.81
N LYS A 282 -133.41 -28.26 -93.72
CA LYS A 282 -134.82 -28.67 -93.67
C LYS A 282 -135.75 -27.47 -93.95
N ILE A 283 -135.48 -26.30 -93.36
CA ILE A 283 -136.18 -25.04 -93.62
C ILE A 283 -136.08 -24.67 -95.10
N SER A 284 -134.88 -24.66 -95.68
CA SER A 284 -134.70 -24.32 -97.11
C SER A 284 -135.47 -25.26 -98.06
N THR A 285 -135.63 -26.55 -97.69
CA THR A 285 -136.46 -27.48 -98.47
C THR A 285 -137.95 -27.24 -98.28
N ALA A 286 -138.40 -26.91 -97.07
CA ALA A 286 -139.78 -26.57 -96.77
C ALA A 286 -140.20 -25.24 -97.44
N GLU A 287 -139.33 -24.24 -97.49
CA GLU A 287 -139.55 -22.96 -98.19
C GLU A 287 -139.75 -23.17 -99.70
N ARG A 288 -138.93 -24.02 -100.33
CA ARG A 288 -139.12 -24.39 -101.75
C ARG A 288 -140.44 -25.12 -101.99
N GLN A 289 -140.85 -26.01 -101.08
CA GLN A 289 -142.15 -26.69 -101.17
C GLN A 289 -143.31 -25.69 -100.99
N ALA A 290 -143.23 -24.79 -100.01
CA ALA A 290 -144.23 -23.76 -99.77
C ALA A 290 -144.34 -22.77 -100.94
N ALA A 291 -143.23 -22.41 -101.58
CA ALA A 291 -143.22 -21.59 -102.79
C ALA A 291 -143.93 -22.28 -103.96
N LYS A 292 -143.72 -23.59 -104.14
CA LYS A 292 -144.42 -24.39 -105.17
C LYS A 292 -145.92 -24.48 -104.90
N LEU A 293 -146.32 -24.82 -103.68
CA LEU A 293 -147.73 -24.89 -103.29
C LEU A 293 -148.46 -23.54 -103.41
N ARG A 294 -147.78 -22.40 -103.21
CA ARG A 294 -148.33 -21.06 -103.45
C ARG A 294 -148.57 -20.75 -104.93
N LEU A 295 -147.79 -21.34 -105.84
CA LEU A 295 -148.03 -21.26 -107.29
C LEU A 295 -149.23 -22.13 -107.66
N ASP A 296 -149.22 -23.40 -107.24
CA ASP A 296 -150.32 -24.35 -107.51
C ASP A 296 -151.68 -23.81 -107.00
N PHE A 297 -151.70 -23.19 -105.81
CA PHE A 297 -152.91 -22.55 -105.26
C PHE A 297 -153.43 -21.39 -106.12
N LYS A 298 -152.55 -20.52 -106.64
CA LYS A 298 -152.94 -19.40 -107.50
C LYS A 298 -153.58 -19.86 -108.81
N ASP A 299 -153.09 -20.96 -109.37
CA ASP A 299 -153.67 -21.51 -110.61
C ASP A 299 -155.01 -22.22 -110.35
N GLN A 300 -155.18 -22.90 -109.21
CA GLN A 300 -156.50 -23.42 -108.80
C GLN A 300 -157.50 -22.30 -108.52
N GLU A 301 -157.08 -21.17 -107.94
CA GLU A 301 -157.95 -20.04 -107.66
C GLU A 301 -158.41 -19.31 -108.94
N ARG A 302 -157.56 -19.28 -109.98
CA ARG A 302 -157.94 -18.85 -111.34
C ARG A 302 -159.04 -19.75 -111.92
N ASN A 303 -158.86 -21.07 -111.87
CA ASN A 303 -159.85 -22.04 -112.36
C ASN A 303 -161.19 -21.91 -111.62
N ARG A 304 -161.15 -21.77 -110.28
CA ARG A 304 -162.35 -21.54 -109.44
C ARG A 304 -163.13 -20.30 -109.87
N SER A 305 -162.42 -19.22 -110.24
CA SER A 305 -163.02 -17.95 -110.65
C SER A 305 -163.69 -18.04 -112.03
N GLN A 306 -163.16 -18.87 -112.95
CA GLN A 306 -163.78 -19.16 -114.24
C GLN A 306 -165.09 -19.95 -114.04
N LEU A 307 -165.05 -21.05 -113.29
CA LEU A 307 -166.23 -21.88 -112.99
C LEU A 307 -167.32 -21.09 -112.26
N GLN A 308 -166.95 -20.17 -111.36
CA GLN A 308 -167.92 -19.30 -110.70
C GLN A 308 -168.64 -18.39 -111.71
N SER A 309 -167.91 -17.84 -112.69
CA SER A 309 -168.48 -16.98 -113.74
C SER A 309 -169.47 -17.74 -114.64
N GLU A 310 -169.18 -19.00 -114.95
CA GLU A 310 -170.09 -19.90 -115.69
C GLU A 310 -171.36 -20.18 -114.88
N LEU A 311 -171.22 -20.44 -113.57
CA LEU A 311 -172.34 -20.71 -112.66
C LEU A 311 -173.24 -19.49 -112.46
N GLU A 312 -172.66 -18.29 -112.37
CA GLU A 312 -173.41 -17.01 -112.36
C GLU A 312 -174.28 -16.86 -113.63
N SER A 313 -173.77 -17.26 -114.80
CA SER A 313 -174.52 -17.21 -116.06
C SER A 313 -175.71 -18.18 -116.09
N LEU A 314 -175.52 -19.40 -115.59
CA LEU A 314 -176.58 -20.41 -115.47
C LEU A 314 -177.64 -19.99 -114.44
N LYS A 315 -177.23 -19.35 -113.34
CA LYS A 315 -178.16 -18.81 -112.35
C LYS A 315 -179.08 -17.75 -112.97
N GLY A 316 -178.53 -16.87 -113.80
CA GLY A 316 -179.29 -15.86 -114.55
C GLY A 316 -180.27 -16.42 -115.61
N THR A 317 -180.14 -17.68 -116.04
CA THR A 317 -181.16 -18.36 -116.86
C THR A 317 -182.24 -18.99 -115.98
N VAL A 318 -181.86 -19.63 -114.87
CA VAL A 318 -182.81 -20.20 -113.90
C VAL A 318 -183.72 -19.13 -113.31
N ASP A 319 -183.18 -17.98 -112.88
CA ASP A 319 -183.96 -16.90 -112.28
C ASP A 319 -185.02 -16.34 -113.26
N ARG A 320 -184.72 -16.26 -114.57
CA ARG A 320 -185.73 -15.93 -115.60
C ARG A 320 -186.85 -16.96 -115.67
N THR A 321 -186.51 -18.25 -115.73
CA THR A 321 -187.53 -19.32 -115.75
C THR A 321 -188.36 -19.35 -114.47
N ALA A 322 -187.79 -18.96 -113.32
CA ALA A 322 -188.51 -18.83 -112.07
C ALA A 322 -189.53 -17.66 -112.14
N THR A 323 -189.14 -16.49 -112.68
CA THR A 323 -190.07 -15.37 -112.86
C THR A 323 -191.22 -15.67 -113.82
N ASP A 324 -190.96 -16.42 -114.91
CA ASP A 324 -192.02 -16.86 -115.83
C ASP A 324 -192.98 -17.86 -115.14
N LEU A 325 -192.46 -18.74 -114.28
CA LEU A 325 -193.25 -19.68 -113.48
C LEU A 325 -194.06 -18.96 -112.39
N GLU A 326 -193.55 -17.88 -111.81
CA GLU A 326 -194.29 -17.02 -110.87
C GLU A 326 -195.41 -16.22 -111.52
N THR A 327 -195.22 -15.68 -112.73
CA THR A 327 -196.32 -15.01 -113.46
C THR A 327 -197.43 -16.01 -113.84
N MET A 328 -197.07 -17.23 -114.23
CA MET A 328 -198.05 -18.33 -114.44
C MET A 328 -198.77 -18.72 -113.13
N ARG A 329 -198.05 -18.78 -111.99
CA ARG A 329 -198.67 -19.00 -110.67
C ARG A 329 -199.65 -17.88 -110.31
N ALA A 330 -199.35 -16.63 -110.62
CA ALA A 330 -200.25 -15.50 -110.39
C ALA A 330 -201.58 -15.64 -111.17
N GLN A 331 -201.51 -16.06 -112.44
CA GLN A 331 -202.69 -16.37 -113.25
C GLN A 331 -203.52 -17.52 -112.63
N VAL A 332 -202.86 -18.59 -112.16
CA VAL A 332 -203.52 -19.69 -111.43
C VAL A 332 -204.14 -19.20 -110.12
N THR A 333 -203.56 -18.23 -109.40
CA THR A 333 -204.18 -17.67 -108.19
C THR A 333 -205.43 -16.83 -108.48
N ASN A 334 -205.48 -16.13 -109.62
CA ASN A 334 -206.68 -15.40 -110.03
C ASN A 334 -207.80 -16.38 -110.42
N LEU A 335 -207.50 -17.44 -111.18
CA LEU A 335 -208.47 -18.50 -111.48
C LEU A 335 -208.96 -19.23 -110.21
N LYS A 336 -208.09 -19.41 -109.19
CA LYS A 336 -208.52 -19.90 -107.88
C LYS A 336 -209.47 -18.95 -107.15
N LYS A 337 -209.36 -17.63 -107.39
CA LYS A 337 -210.25 -16.62 -106.81
C LYS A 337 -211.65 -16.72 -107.42
N ASP A 338 -211.74 -16.85 -108.75
CA ASP A 338 -213.02 -17.10 -109.45
C ASP A 338 -213.66 -18.43 -109.02
N ILE A 339 -212.85 -19.46 -108.72
CA ILE A 339 -213.32 -20.74 -108.14
C ILE A 339 -213.86 -20.55 -106.71
N VAL A 340 -213.25 -19.69 -105.89
CA VAL A 340 -213.75 -19.37 -104.54
C VAL A 340 -215.11 -18.66 -104.60
N ASP A 341 -215.28 -17.71 -105.52
CA ASP A 341 -216.55 -16.99 -105.67
C ASP A 341 -217.66 -17.89 -106.25
N LYS A 342 -217.33 -18.88 -107.10
CA LYS A 342 -218.28 -19.95 -107.48
C LYS A 342 -218.51 -20.99 -106.38
N ASN A 343 -217.55 -21.25 -105.49
CA ASN A 343 -217.75 -22.13 -104.32
C ASN A 343 -218.68 -21.52 -103.28
N LYS A 344 -218.72 -20.19 -103.11
CA LYS A 344 -219.76 -19.52 -102.29
C LYS A 344 -221.18 -19.72 -102.83
N HIS A 345 -221.33 -19.86 -104.16
CA HIS A 345 -222.58 -20.30 -104.80
C HIS A 345 -222.91 -21.79 -104.60
N LEU A 346 -221.97 -22.57 -104.05
CA LEU A 346 -222.06 -24.02 -103.89
C LEU A 346 -222.18 -24.44 -102.41
N GLU A 347 -221.70 -23.61 -101.46
CA GLU A 347 -221.97 -23.75 -100.02
C GLU A 347 -223.45 -23.53 -99.69
N THR A 348 -224.05 -22.42 -100.15
CA THR A 348 -225.49 -22.14 -100.00
C THR A 348 -226.38 -23.20 -100.65
N ALA A 349 -225.87 -23.89 -101.68
CA ALA A 349 -226.55 -25.02 -102.32
C ALA A 349 -226.40 -26.35 -101.56
N LYS A 350 -225.44 -26.47 -100.62
CA LYS A 350 -225.15 -27.71 -99.86
C LYS A 350 -225.60 -27.69 -98.40
N GLU A 351 -225.87 -26.54 -97.80
CA GLU A 351 -226.66 -26.45 -96.56
C GLU A 351 -228.04 -27.14 -96.71
N ASN A 352 -228.55 -27.26 -97.94
CA ASN A 352 -229.74 -28.05 -98.30
C ASN A 352 -229.69 -29.56 -97.96
N ASN A 353 -228.52 -30.17 -97.68
CA ASN A 353 -228.37 -31.63 -97.62
C ASN A 353 -227.61 -32.18 -96.38
N SER A 354 -227.45 -31.38 -95.32
CA SER A 354 -227.31 -31.89 -93.94
C SER A 354 -228.67 -32.08 -93.26
N ALA A 355 -229.71 -31.42 -93.78
CA ALA A 355 -231.00 -32.08 -93.90
C ALA A 355 -230.78 -33.48 -94.48
N LEU A 356 -231.34 -34.53 -93.88
CA LEU A 356 -231.52 -35.80 -94.59
C LEU A 356 -231.16 -37.05 -93.76
N LEU A 357 -230.22 -36.95 -92.81
CA LEU A 357 -229.73 -38.11 -92.01
C LEU A 357 -229.99 -38.04 -90.50
N HIS A 358 -230.42 -36.90 -89.94
CA HIS A 358 -231.18 -36.89 -88.67
C HIS A 358 -232.70 -37.00 -88.90
N LYS A 359 -233.08 -37.56 -90.06
CA LYS A 359 -234.39 -38.17 -90.32
C LYS A 359 -234.69 -39.27 -89.30
N LEU A 360 -235.98 -39.64 -89.24
CA LEU A 360 -236.47 -41.00 -88.94
C LEU A 360 -236.49 -41.52 -87.48
N LYS A 361 -236.13 -40.70 -86.50
CA LYS A 361 -236.60 -40.80 -85.09
C LYS A 361 -236.65 -39.37 -84.53
N THR A 362 -237.75 -38.75 -84.12
CA THR A 362 -239.17 -39.11 -83.95
C THR A 362 -239.92 -37.76 -84.00
N VAL A 363 -240.97 -37.47 -84.78
CA VAL A 363 -241.95 -38.30 -85.52
C VAL A 363 -242.74 -39.25 -84.62
N ASN A 364 -243.29 -38.68 -83.55
CA ASN A 364 -244.56 -39.00 -82.89
C ASN A 364 -244.75 -37.88 -81.84
N GLU A 365 -245.58 -36.87 -81.95
CA GLU A 365 -246.83 -36.64 -82.69
C GLU A 365 -246.97 -35.08 -82.86
N SER A 366 -247.48 -34.55 -83.97
CA SER A 366 -248.90 -34.31 -84.26
C SER A 366 -249.58 -33.33 -83.27
N THR A 367 -250.39 -32.33 -83.67
CA THR A 367 -250.75 -31.81 -85.02
C THR A 367 -251.50 -30.49 -84.80
N LEU A 368 -251.17 -29.45 -85.57
CA LEU A 368 -251.92 -28.17 -85.66
C LEU A 368 -251.98 -27.36 -84.33
N SER A 369 -252.10 -26.03 -84.31
CA SER A 369 -252.18 -25.03 -85.39
C SER A 369 -251.18 -23.88 -85.13
N ALA A 370 -251.17 -22.87 -86.00
CA ALA A 370 -250.30 -21.70 -85.89
C ALA A 370 -250.57 -20.85 -84.62
N GLU A 371 -249.52 -20.56 -83.86
CA GLU A 371 -249.01 -19.21 -83.51
C GLU A 371 -248.08 -19.29 -82.28
N GLU A 372 -246.83 -18.83 -82.24
CA GLU A 372 -245.82 -18.52 -83.24
C GLU A 372 -244.47 -18.27 -82.49
N ARG A 373 -243.36 -18.75 -83.06
CA ARG A 373 -242.00 -18.14 -83.00
C ARG A 373 -241.14 -18.06 -81.72
N SER A 374 -241.62 -18.07 -80.48
CA SER A 374 -240.75 -17.62 -79.34
C SER A 374 -239.85 -18.66 -78.64
N ILE A 375 -240.39 -19.72 -78.02
CA ILE A 375 -239.72 -20.36 -76.86
C ILE A 375 -238.67 -21.44 -77.23
N ARG A 376 -238.59 -21.88 -78.49
CA ARG A 376 -237.50 -22.78 -78.96
C ARG A 376 -236.11 -22.13 -78.98
N MET A 377 -236.01 -20.85 -78.62
CA MET A 377 -234.74 -20.14 -78.42
C MET A 377 -233.97 -20.60 -77.17
N GLU A 378 -234.64 -21.18 -76.16
CA GLU A 378 -234.01 -21.47 -74.85
C GLU A 378 -233.32 -22.84 -74.74
N GLU A 379 -233.74 -23.86 -75.51
CA GLU A 379 -233.10 -25.19 -75.44
C GLU A 379 -231.82 -25.27 -76.29
N ALA A 380 -231.76 -24.50 -77.39
CA ALA A 380 -230.55 -24.34 -78.21
C ALA A 380 -229.36 -23.72 -77.44
N LEU A 381 -229.61 -23.06 -76.29
CA LEU A 381 -228.55 -22.55 -75.41
C LEU A 381 -227.84 -23.66 -74.61
N LYS A 382 -228.49 -24.80 -74.32
CA LYS A 382 -227.88 -25.88 -73.50
C LYS A 382 -226.86 -26.74 -74.25
N GLU A 383 -227.02 -26.90 -75.56
CA GLU A 383 -226.01 -27.59 -76.39
C GLU A 383 -224.77 -26.72 -76.60
N MET A 384 -224.94 -25.40 -76.72
CA MET A 384 -223.84 -24.43 -76.64
C MET A 384 -223.08 -24.54 -75.31
N GLU A 385 -223.78 -24.63 -74.16
CA GLU A 385 -223.17 -24.80 -72.83
C GLU A 385 -222.33 -26.08 -72.67
N GLN A 386 -222.70 -27.19 -73.31
CA GLN A 386 -221.90 -28.43 -73.24
C GLN A 386 -220.62 -28.35 -74.07
N SER A 387 -220.66 -27.72 -75.24
CA SER A 387 -219.44 -27.46 -76.03
C SER A 387 -218.47 -26.48 -75.34
N ILE A 388 -219.01 -25.50 -74.59
CA ILE A 388 -218.22 -24.62 -73.72
C ILE A 388 -217.58 -25.41 -72.58
N LYS A 389 -218.27 -26.37 -71.97
CA LYS A 389 -217.72 -27.22 -70.89
C LYS A 389 -216.49 -28.04 -71.28
N ASP A 390 -216.40 -28.53 -72.53
CA ASP A 390 -215.22 -29.27 -72.96
C ASP A 390 -214.02 -28.37 -73.28
N ILE A 391 -214.27 -27.15 -73.76
CA ILE A 391 -213.24 -26.11 -73.85
C ILE A 391 -212.80 -25.68 -72.43
N GLU A 392 -213.73 -25.55 -71.48
CA GLU A 392 -213.40 -25.34 -70.06
C GLU A 392 -212.61 -26.52 -69.45
N ASN A 393 -212.83 -27.77 -69.89
CA ASN A 393 -212.07 -28.92 -69.42
C ASN A 393 -210.63 -28.90 -69.95
N GLN A 394 -210.40 -28.50 -71.20
CA GLN A 394 -209.05 -28.26 -71.73
C GLN A 394 -208.38 -27.06 -71.03
N PHE A 395 -209.13 -26.00 -70.75
CA PHE A 395 -208.66 -24.84 -69.99
C PHE A 395 -208.36 -25.18 -68.51
N LYS A 396 -209.14 -26.08 -67.89
CA LYS A 396 -208.85 -26.67 -66.57
C LYS A 396 -207.57 -27.49 -66.61
N HIS A 397 -207.36 -28.33 -67.63
CA HIS A 397 -206.13 -29.11 -67.76
C HIS A 397 -204.89 -28.20 -67.91
N LEU A 398 -204.98 -27.13 -68.69
CA LEU A 398 -203.92 -26.11 -68.78
C LEU A 398 -203.73 -25.34 -67.45
N LYS A 399 -204.81 -25.01 -66.72
CA LYS A 399 -204.73 -24.44 -65.36
C LYS A 399 -204.12 -25.42 -64.35
N GLU A 400 -204.40 -26.71 -64.42
CA GLU A 400 -203.76 -27.74 -63.58
C GLU A 400 -202.27 -27.88 -63.92
N LEU A 401 -201.89 -27.81 -65.19
CA LEU A 401 -200.50 -27.84 -65.62
C LEU A 401 -199.75 -26.58 -65.12
N GLN A 402 -200.40 -25.42 -65.20
CA GLN A 402 -199.91 -24.15 -64.65
C GLN A 402 -199.81 -24.19 -63.12
N PHE A 403 -200.79 -24.81 -62.43
CA PHE A 403 -200.77 -24.98 -60.98
C PHE A 403 -199.67 -25.96 -60.54
N LYS A 404 -199.47 -27.08 -61.25
CA LYS A 404 -198.36 -28.01 -61.03
C LYS A 404 -197.01 -27.30 -61.22
N ARG A 405 -196.83 -26.55 -62.31
CA ARG A 405 -195.63 -25.72 -62.53
C ARG A 405 -195.43 -24.64 -61.45
N ALA A 406 -196.51 -24.04 -60.94
CA ALA A 406 -196.44 -23.07 -59.85
C ALA A 406 -196.13 -23.73 -58.50
N GLN A 407 -196.63 -24.94 -58.25
CA GLN A 407 -196.34 -25.74 -57.06
C GLN A 407 -194.90 -26.26 -57.09
N GLU A 408 -194.39 -26.68 -58.25
CA GLU A 408 -192.97 -26.97 -58.49
C GLU A 408 -192.10 -25.72 -58.21
N LEU A 409 -192.45 -24.56 -58.77
CA LEU A 409 -191.77 -23.29 -58.53
C LEU A 409 -191.76 -22.93 -57.04
N GLN A 410 -192.88 -23.11 -56.34
CA GLN A 410 -192.98 -22.87 -54.90
C GLN A 410 -192.15 -23.87 -54.10
N SER A 411 -192.10 -25.14 -54.51
CA SER A 411 -191.22 -26.15 -53.89
C SER A 411 -189.74 -25.81 -54.06
N GLN A 412 -189.36 -25.25 -55.23
CA GLN A 412 -188.00 -24.79 -55.48
C GLN A 412 -187.69 -23.52 -54.67
N LYS A 413 -188.62 -22.58 -54.51
CA LYS A 413 -188.47 -21.43 -53.60
C LYS A 413 -188.35 -21.82 -52.13
N VAL A 414 -189.01 -22.90 -51.70
CA VAL A 414 -188.83 -23.46 -50.35
C VAL A 414 -187.46 -24.12 -50.21
N LYS A 415 -187.00 -24.89 -51.20
CA LYS A 415 -185.63 -25.42 -51.24
C LYS A 415 -184.57 -24.31 -51.23
N GLU A 416 -184.77 -23.24 -52.00
CA GLU A 416 -183.93 -22.04 -52.01
C GLU A 416 -183.89 -21.38 -50.63
N LYS A 417 -185.03 -21.20 -49.96
CA LYS A 417 -185.07 -20.69 -48.57
C LYS A 417 -184.36 -21.61 -47.58
N ASN A 418 -184.50 -22.93 -47.72
CA ASN A 418 -183.81 -23.89 -46.85
C ASN A 418 -182.29 -23.81 -47.07
N ILE A 419 -181.82 -23.81 -48.32
CA ILE A 419 -180.42 -23.61 -48.68
C ILE A 419 -179.90 -22.26 -48.19
N LEU A 420 -180.68 -21.18 -48.27
CA LEU A 420 -180.32 -19.88 -47.69
C LEU A 420 -180.20 -19.93 -46.16
N SER A 421 -181.04 -20.71 -45.48
CA SER A 421 -180.93 -20.92 -44.03
C SER A 421 -179.73 -21.79 -43.64
N GLU A 422 -179.38 -22.81 -44.46
CA GLU A 422 -178.16 -23.61 -44.32
C GLU A 422 -176.91 -22.78 -44.60
N ILE A 423 -176.92 -21.89 -45.60
CA ILE A 423 -175.87 -20.91 -45.85
C ILE A 423 -175.75 -19.91 -44.70
N ALA A 424 -176.85 -19.48 -44.09
CA ALA A 424 -176.82 -18.60 -42.91
C ALA A 424 -176.22 -19.33 -41.69
N GLY A 425 -176.62 -20.58 -41.44
CA GLY A 425 -176.03 -21.43 -40.41
C GLY A 425 -174.55 -21.72 -40.65
N GLY A 426 -174.17 -22.02 -41.90
CA GLY A 426 -172.79 -22.20 -42.34
C GLY A 426 -171.95 -20.93 -42.21
N ARG A 427 -172.52 -19.75 -42.48
CA ARG A 427 -171.88 -18.45 -42.22
C ARG A 427 -171.68 -18.19 -40.73
N ALA A 428 -172.63 -18.54 -39.87
CA ALA A 428 -172.48 -18.43 -38.42
C ALA A 428 -171.42 -19.43 -37.89
N ALA A 429 -171.39 -20.66 -38.42
CA ALA A 429 -170.35 -21.64 -38.11
C ALA A 429 -168.96 -21.17 -38.58
N LEU A 430 -168.86 -20.59 -39.79
CA LEU A 430 -167.64 -19.94 -40.28
C LEU A 430 -167.23 -18.74 -39.43
N GLN A 431 -168.17 -17.93 -38.94
CA GLN A 431 -167.86 -16.78 -38.08
C GLN A 431 -167.35 -17.24 -36.70
N ASN A 432 -167.88 -18.33 -36.16
CA ASN A 432 -167.38 -18.97 -34.94
C ASN A 432 -166.02 -19.64 -35.15
N LEU A 433 -165.81 -20.36 -36.25
CA LEU A 433 -164.51 -20.91 -36.60
C LEU A 433 -163.48 -19.79 -36.83
N ASN A 434 -163.87 -18.71 -37.51
CA ASN A 434 -163.01 -17.55 -37.73
C ASN A 434 -162.72 -16.81 -36.42
N SER A 435 -163.65 -16.75 -35.45
CA SER A 435 -163.35 -16.18 -34.12
C SER A 435 -162.37 -17.05 -33.33
N ARG A 436 -162.42 -18.38 -33.51
CA ARG A 436 -161.46 -19.33 -32.94
C ARG A 436 -160.11 -19.31 -33.65
N LEU A 437 -160.10 -19.11 -34.97
CA LEU A 437 -158.91 -18.92 -35.79
C LEU A 437 -158.24 -17.59 -35.41
N ASN A 438 -159.00 -16.49 -35.28
CA ASN A 438 -158.50 -15.22 -34.73
C ASN A 438 -157.99 -15.32 -33.28
N LYS A 439 -158.48 -16.27 -32.47
CA LYS A 439 -157.88 -16.55 -31.15
C LYS A 439 -156.55 -17.28 -31.31
N LEU A 440 -156.51 -18.35 -32.12
CA LEU A 440 -155.27 -19.07 -32.42
C LEU A 440 -154.22 -18.19 -33.13
N ASP A 441 -154.63 -17.19 -33.93
CA ASP A 441 -153.75 -16.20 -34.53
C ASP A 441 -153.24 -15.20 -33.49
N ARG A 442 -154.07 -14.77 -32.53
CA ARG A 442 -153.59 -13.96 -31.39
C ARG A 442 -152.65 -14.75 -30.50
N ASP A 443 -152.94 -16.02 -30.24
CA ASP A 443 -152.09 -16.92 -29.46
C ASP A 443 -150.80 -17.22 -30.23
N SER A 444 -150.86 -17.35 -31.57
CA SER A 444 -149.71 -17.48 -32.48
C SER A 444 -148.89 -16.20 -32.53
N ILE A 445 -149.51 -15.01 -32.56
CA ILE A 445 -148.83 -13.71 -32.47
C ILE A 445 -148.23 -13.51 -31.08
N GLN A 446 -148.89 -13.95 -30.01
CA GLN A 446 -148.31 -13.95 -28.66
C GLN A 446 -147.18 -14.97 -28.52
N GLN A 447 -147.27 -16.13 -29.15
CA GLN A 447 -146.18 -17.10 -29.25
C GLN A 447 -145.04 -16.56 -30.11
N GLN A 448 -145.31 -15.85 -31.21
CA GLN A 448 -144.30 -15.15 -32.01
C GLN A 448 -143.69 -13.99 -31.23
N GLN A 449 -144.44 -13.24 -30.43
CA GLN A 449 -143.90 -12.22 -29.53
C GLN A 449 -143.08 -12.84 -28.40
N LEU A 450 -143.50 -13.98 -27.86
CA LEU A 450 -142.76 -14.75 -26.86
C LEU A 450 -141.47 -15.30 -27.47
N ILE A 451 -141.54 -15.89 -28.67
CA ILE A 451 -140.41 -16.36 -29.47
C ILE A 451 -139.50 -15.18 -29.80
N TYR A 452 -139.97 -14.06 -30.34
CA TYR A 452 -139.13 -12.86 -30.55
C TYR A 452 -138.54 -12.32 -29.25
N SER A 453 -139.24 -12.39 -28.12
CA SER A 453 -138.69 -11.99 -26.82
C SER A 453 -137.64 -12.98 -26.30
N GLN A 454 -137.81 -14.27 -26.59
CA GLN A 454 -136.90 -15.35 -26.23
C GLN A 454 -135.72 -15.39 -27.19
N ASP A 455 -135.88 -15.20 -28.50
CA ASP A 455 -134.86 -14.99 -29.52
C ASP A 455 -134.08 -13.71 -29.26
N PHE A 456 -134.72 -12.63 -28.79
CA PHE A 456 -134.00 -11.46 -28.31
C PHE A 456 -133.24 -11.76 -27.02
N LYS A 457 -133.78 -12.57 -26.12
CA LYS A 457 -133.07 -13.07 -24.92
C LYS A 457 -131.92 -13.99 -25.28
N ILE A 458 -132.10 -14.86 -26.27
CA ILE A 458 -131.16 -15.83 -26.81
C ILE A 458 -130.07 -15.06 -27.54
N GLN A 459 -130.38 -14.12 -28.44
CA GLN A 459 -129.39 -13.23 -29.04
C GLN A 459 -128.66 -12.36 -28.00
N GLN A 460 -129.30 -11.91 -26.92
CA GLN A 460 -128.58 -11.26 -25.81
C GLN A 460 -127.68 -12.25 -25.07
N LEU A 461 -128.13 -13.48 -24.87
CA LEU A 461 -127.37 -14.55 -24.24
C LEU A 461 -126.28 -15.10 -25.14
N GLU A 462 -126.42 -15.10 -26.46
CA GLU A 462 -125.46 -15.50 -27.50
C GLU A 462 -124.45 -14.39 -27.77
N ARG A 463 -124.85 -13.12 -27.70
CA ARG A 463 -123.90 -12.00 -27.64
C ARG A 463 -123.12 -12.00 -26.31
N LYS A 464 -123.74 -12.41 -25.20
CA LYS A 464 -123.03 -12.64 -23.92
C LYS A 464 -122.17 -13.91 -23.96
N LEU A 465 -122.64 -15.00 -24.55
CA LEU A 465 -121.95 -16.28 -24.67
C LEU A 465 -120.81 -16.19 -25.68
N GLY A 466 -120.98 -15.45 -26.78
CA GLY A 466 -119.95 -15.08 -27.74
C GLY A 466 -118.88 -14.22 -27.07
N ARG A 467 -119.26 -13.17 -26.34
CA ARG A 467 -118.33 -12.39 -25.50
C ARG A 467 -117.63 -13.23 -24.41
N LEU A 468 -118.29 -14.25 -23.86
CA LEU A 468 -117.71 -15.20 -22.90
C LEU A 468 -116.89 -16.33 -23.54
N LYS A 469 -117.10 -16.63 -24.83
CA LYS A 469 -116.36 -17.62 -25.63
C LYS A 469 -115.21 -17.01 -26.45
N GLY A 470 -115.16 -15.69 -26.59
CA GLY A 470 -114.08 -14.96 -27.27
C GLY A 470 -114.43 -14.39 -28.66
N ASP A 471 -115.68 -14.50 -29.12
CA ASP A 471 -116.14 -13.83 -30.35
C ASP A 471 -116.46 -12.36 -30.07
N VAL A 472 -115.40 -11.57 -30.06
CA VAL A 472 -115.42 -10.11 -30.12
C VAL A 472 -115.47 -9.66 -31.60
N ASN A 473 -115.87 -8.42 -31.86
CA ASN A 473 -115.86 -7.87 -33.23
C ASN A 473 -114.44 -8.02 -33.82
N THR A 474 -114.26 -8.31 -35.11
CA THR A 474 -112.93 -8.69 -35.65
C THR A 474 -111.83 -7.67 -35.36
N GLU A 475 -112.18 -6.38 -35.37
CA GLU A 475 -111.28 -5.27 -34.97
C GLU A 475 -110.98 -5.26 -33.47
N GLU A 476 -111.97 -5.51 -32.61
CA GLU A 476 -111.77 -5.60 -31.14
C GLU A 476 -110.97 -6.85 -30.77
N ARG A 477 -111.17 -7.97 -31.49
CA ARG A 477 -110.37 -9.20 -31.33
C ARG A 477 -108.94 -8.97 -31.81
N GLN A 478 -108.72 -8.34 -32.97
CA GLN A 478 -107.38 -7.97 -33.42
C GLN A 478 -106.72 -6.95 -32.48
N ALA A 479 -107.48 -6.00 -31.92
CA ALA A 479 -106.96 -5.05 -30.94
C ALA A 479 -106.59 -5.73 -29.61
N ILE A 480 -107.36 -6.72 -29.15
CA ILE A 480 -107.05 -7.52 -27.95
C ILE A 480 -105.91 -8.50 -28.20
N GLU A 481 -105.87 -9.20 -29.35
CA GLU A 481 -104.75 -10.06 -29.75
C GLU A 481 -103.47 -9.23 -29.94
N ALA A 482 -103.54 -8.01 -30.50
CA ALA A 482 -102.44 -7.05 -30.52
C ALA A 482 -102.06 -6.56 -29.11
N LYS A 483 -103.03 -6.32 -28.22
CA LYS A 483 -102.75 -6.00 -26.80
C LYS A 483 -102.07 -7.17 -26.09
N VAL A 484 -102.45 -8.40 -26.40
CA VAL A 484 -101.87 -9.62 -25.83
C VAL A 484 -100.48 -9.86 -26.41
N THR A 485 -100.23 -9.60 -27.70
CA THR A 485 -98.86 -9.67 -28.26
C THR A 485 -97.98 -8.54 -27.74
N GLU A 486 -98.48 -7.30 -27.60
CA GLU A 486 -97.77 -6.23 -26.88
C GLU A 486 -97.46 -6.63 -25.43
N LEU A 487 -98.43 -7.19 -24.69
CA LEU A 487 -98.26 -7.57 -23.29
C LEU A 487 -97.40 -8.83 -23.11
N THR A 488 -97.38 -9.75 -24.06
CA THR A 488 -96.47 -10.91 -24.03
C THR A 488 -95.06 -10.52 -24.46
N ASN A 489 -94.89 -9.70 -25.50
CA ASN A 489 -93.60 -9.15 -25.90
C ASN A 489 -93.00 -8.31 -24.76
N THR A 490 -93.76 -7.40 -24.15
CA THR A 490 -93.28 -6.64 -22.99
C THR A 490 -93.04 -7.53 -21.76
N LEU A 491 -93.84 -8.59 -21.53
CA LEU A 491 -93.54 -9.58 -20.48
C LEU A 491 -92.25 -10.34 -20.77
N GLU A 492 -91.97 -10.69 -22.02
CA GLU A 492 -90.76 -11.38 -22.47
C GLU A 492 -89.53 -10.46 -22.42
N GLU A 493 -89.66 -9.19 -22.80
CA GLU A 493 -88.65 -8.15 -22.56
C GLU A 493 -88.39 -7.93 -21.07
N LYS A 494 -89.42 -7.92 -20.22
CA LYS A 494 -89.26 -7.82 -18.75
C LYS A 494 -88.66 -9.08 -18.15
N LYS A 495 -88.96 -10.28 -18.69
CA LYS A 495 -88.27 -11.53 -18.32
C LYS A 495 -86.83 -11.54 -18.80
N ALA A 496 -86.53 -11.09 -20.02
CA ALA A 496 -85.19 -11.02 -20.57
C ALA A 496 -84.32 -10.02 -19.81
N THR A 497 -84.85 -8.83 -19.51
CA THR A 497 -84.16 -7.85 -18.66
C THR A 497 -84.03 -8.31 -17.22
N SER A 498 -85.01 -9.02 -16.65
CA SER A 498 -84.88 -9.65 -15.32
C SER A 498 -83.82 -10.77 -15.31
N ASN A 499 -83.76 -11.60 -16.35
CA ASN A 499 -82.75 -12.66 -16.52
C ASN A 499 -81.34 -12.07 -16.71
N LEU A 500 -81.22 -10.98 -17.49
CA LEU A 500 -79.98 -10.23 -17.66
C LEU A 500 -79.54 -9.59 -16.33
N LEU A 501 -80.47 -8.96 -15.60
CA LEU A 501 -80.19 -8.39 -14.29
C LEU A 501 -79.78 -9.47 -13.28
N THR A 502 -80.42 -10.65 -13.26
CA THR A 502 -80.00 -11.74 -12.37
C THR A 502 -78.67 -12.37 -12.75
N THR A 503 -78.30 -12.43 -14.04
CA THR A 503 -76.95 -12.84 -14.45
C THR A 503 -75.89 -11.78 -14.12
N GLN A 504 -76.20 -10.49 -14.27
CA GLN A 504 -75.35 -9.39 -13.79
C GLN A 504 -75.20 -9.41 -12.26
N LEU A 505 -76.28 -9.64 -11.51
CA LEU A 505 -76.27 -9.71 -10.05
C LEU A 505 -75.47 -10.93 -9.55
N LYS A 506 -75.55 -12.08 -10.25
CA LYS A 506 -74.67 -13.24 -9.99
C LYS A 506 -73.20 -12.92 -10.25
N LYS A 507 -72.87 -12.32 -11.40
CA LYS A 507 -71.50 -11.86 -11.69
C LYS A 507 -70.97 -10.92 -10.60
N LEU A 508 -71.74 -9.89 -10.24
CA LEU A 508 -71.39 -8.97 -9.16
C LEU A 508 -71.27 -9.67 -7.80
N GLN A 509 -72.06 -10.71 -7.51
CA GLN A 509 -71.89 -11.51 -6.29
C GLN A 509 -70.61 -12.34 -6.31
N ASP A 510 -70.21 -12.88 -7.46
CA ASP A 510 -68.96 -13.62 -7.62
C ASP A 510 -67.76 -12.66 -7.57
N ASP A 511 -67.82 -11.50 -8.23
CA ASP A 511 -66.82 -10.44 -8.15
C ASP A 511 -66.64 -9.96 -6.69
N VAL A 512 -67.74 -9.75 -5.96
CA VAL A 512 -67.70 -9.41 -4.52
C VAL A 512 -67.08 -10.55 -3.68
N ARG A 513 -67.25 -11.82 -4.06
CA ARG A 513 -66.56 -12.95 -3.40
C ARG A 513 -65.06 -12.97 -3.71
N PHE A 514 -64.66 -12.70 -4.95
CA PHE A 514 -63.25 -12.58 -5.32
C PHE A 514 -62.58 -11.42 -4.57
N VAL A 515 -63.15 -10.22 -4.61
CA VAL A 515 -62.64 -9.05 -3.89
C VAL A 515 -62.59 -9.28 -2.39
N LYS A 516 -63.59 -9.95 -1.78
CA LYS A 516 -63.51 -10.34 -0.36
C LYS A 516 -62.36 -11.30 -0.07
N LYS A 517 -62.12 -12.29 -0.93
CA LYS A 517 -61.02 -13.24 -0.77
C LYS A 517 -59.64 -12.57 -0.95
N GLU A 518 -59.53 -11.57 -1.81
CA GLU A 518 -58.32 -10.75 -1.93
C GLU A 518 -58.15 -9.79 -0.75
N LEU A 519 -59.24 -9.22 -0.23
CA LEU A 519 -59.24 -8.43 1.01
C LEU A 519 -58.81 -9.27 2.23
N GLU A 520 -59.24 -10.53 2.31
CA GLU A 520 -58.82 -11.47 3.35
C GLU A 520 -57.33 -11.81 3.23
N LYS A 521 -56.83 -12.08 2.01
CA LYS A 521 -55.39 -12.30 1.75
C LYS A 521 -54.54 -11.09 2.11
N THR A 522 -54.85 -9.92 1.56
CA THR A 522 -54.14 -8.66 1.85
C THR A 522 -54.28 -8.27 3.33
N GLY A 523 -55.39 -8.64 3.98
CA GLY A 523 -55.56 -8.55 5.43
C GLY A 523 -54.62 -9.47 6.20
N SER A 524 -54.44 -10.73 5.79
CA SER A 524 -53.44 -11.63 6.40
C SER A 524 -52.01 -11.14 6.16
N GLU A 525 -51.66 -10.74 4.93
CA GLU A 525 -50.34 -10.19 4.59
C GLU A 525 -50.05 -8.92 5.41
N LYS A 526 -51.05 -8.04 5.59
CA LYS A 526 -50.92 -6.87 6.47
C LYS A 526 -50.67 -7.29 7.91
N ASN A 527 -51.41 -8.27 8.45
CA ASN A 527 -51.20 -8.73 9.83
C ASN A 527 -49.81 -9.34 10.00
N ASP A 528 -49.32 -10.11 9.02
CA ASP A 528 -47.96 -10.67 9.01
C ASP A 528 -46.91 -9.55 8.98
N LEU A 529 -47.10 -8.52 8.16
CA LEU A 529 -46.24 -7.32 8.14
C LEU A 529 -46.32 -6.51 9.45
N ASP A 530 -47.49 -6.41 10.08
CA ASP A 530 -47.67 -5.72 11.36
C ASP A 530 -46.97 -6.50 12.50
N THR A 531 -47.04 -7.84 12.52
CA THR A 531 -46.24 -8.65 13.46
C THR A 531 -44.74 -8.51 13.19
N LYS A 532 -44.31 -8.50 11.92
CA LYS A 532 -42.90 -8.28 11.56
C LYS A 532 -42.40 -6.89 11.98
N ASN A 533 -43.23 -5.86 11.85
CA ASN A 533 -42.93 -4.52 12.36
C ASN A 533 -42.83 -4.50 13.89
N GLN A 534 -43.68 -5.24 14.62
CA GLN A 534 -43.59 -5.37 16.07
C GLN A 534 -42.29 -6.09 16.49
N GLU A 535 -41.90 -7.17 15.82
CA GLU A 535 -40.61 -7.84 16.04
C GLU A 535 -39.42 -6.90 15.80
N LEU A 536 -39.44 -6.15 14.69
CA LEU A 536 -38.38 -5.18 14.37
C LEU A 536 -38.32 -4.04 15.39
N ASN A 537 -39.46 -3.53 15.84
CA ASN A 537 -39.52 -2.51 16.90
C ASN A 537 -38.97 -3.04 18.23
N LEU A 538 -39.29 -4.28 18.61
CA LEU A 538 -38.72 -4.94 19.79
C LEU A 538 -37.19 -5.12 19.64
N PHE A 539 -36.70 -5.51 18.46
CA PHE A 539 -35.27 -5.62 18.18
C PHE A 539 -34.56 -4.26 18.26
N ILE A 540 -35.17 -3.19 17.73
CA ILE A 540 -34.67 -1.81 17.83
C ILE A 540 -34.64 -1.35 19.29
N GLU A 541 -35.67 -1.66 20.09
CA GLU A 541 -35.70 -1.36 21.52
C GLU A 541 -34.62 -2.09 22.31
N ILE A 542 -34.42 -3.40 22.05
CA ILE A 542 -33.38 -4.20 22.70
C ILE A 542 -32.01 -3.65 22.33
N SER A 543 -31.73 -3.46 21.04
CA SER A 543 -30.49 -2.85 20.53
C SER A 543 -30.25 -1.46 21.12
N GLY A 544 -31.32 -0.65 21.28
CA GLY A 544 -31.26 0.66 21.93
C GLY A 544 -30.96 0.60 23.43
N LYS A 545 -31.49 -0.40 24.14
CA LYS A 545 -31.18 -0.68 25.56
C LYS A 545 -29.73 -1.17 25.72
N GLU A 546 -29.25 -2.04 24.83
CA GLU A 546 -27.86 -2.50 24.79
C GLU A 546 -26.88 -1.37 24.47
N LEU A 547 -27.18 -0.53 23.49
CA LEU A 547 -26.38 0.67 23.17
C LEU A 547 -26.30 1.63 24.37
N LYS A 548 -27.39 1.79 25.14
CA LYS A 548 -27.38 2.56 26.39
C LYS A 548 -26.46 1.93 27.45
N LYS A 549 -26.54 0.60 27.66
CA LYS A 549 -25.63 -0.13 28.56
C LYS A 549 -24.16 0.02 28.13
N ILE A 550 -23.84 -0.15 26.85
CA ILE A 550 -22.48 0.01 26.31
C ILE A 550 -21.97 1.44 26.51
N LYS A 551 -22.83 2.45 26.27
CA LYS A 551 -22.49 3.87 26.55
C LYS A 551 -22.20 4.11 28.03
N GLN A 552 -22.98 3.52 28.93
CA GLN A 552 -22.76 3.62 30.38
C GLN A 552 -21.46 2.92 30.79
N ASN A 553 -21.24 1.66 30.40
CA ASN A 553 -19.99 0.93 30.65
C ASN A 553 -18.76 1.70 30.14
N LYS A 554 -18.87 2.39 28.99
CA LYS A 554 -17.81 3.26 28.46
C LYS A 554 -17.57 4.48 29.34
N GLN A 555 -18.63 5.12 29.86
CA GLN A 555 -18.52 6.24 30.79
C GLN A 555 -17.87 5.80 32.11
N ASP A 556 -18.29 4.66 32.67
CA ASP A 556 -17.71 4.08 33.88
C ASP A 556 -16.22 3.76 33.67
N SER A 557 -15.87 3.09 32.55
CA SER A 557 -14.48 2.83 32.17
C SER A 557 -13.66 4.13 31.99
N MET A 558 -14.26 5.21 31.49
CA MET A 558 -13.61 6.52 31.41
C MET A 558 -13.37 7.14 32.79
N VAL A 559 -14.29 6.95 33.74
CA VAL A 559 -14.13 7.36 35.13
C VAL A 559 -12.99 6.56 35.78
N ASP A 560 -12.96 5.24 35.62
CA ASP A 560 -11.89 4.37 36.13
C ASP A 560 -10.51 4.76 35.56
N ILE A 561 -10.42 5.00 34.24
CA ILE A 561 -9.20 5.50 33.60
C ILE A 561 -8.76 6.84 34.22
N ASN A 562 -9.70 7.74 34.54
CA ASN A 562 -9.38 9.01 35.18
C ASN A 562 -8.97 8.85 36.65
N ILE A 563 -9.58 7.93 37.39
CA ILE A 563 -9.17 7.54 38.74
C ILE A 563 -7.74 6.98 38.72
N VAL A 564 -7.44 6.05 37.82
CA VAL A 564 -6.08 5.49 37.64
C VAL A 564 -5.08 6.57 37.25
N LYS A 565 -5.43 7.50 36.34
CA LYS A 565 -4.58 8.67 36.02
C LYS A 565 -4.33 9.56 37.25
N LEU A 566 -5.31 9.76 38.13
CA LEU A 566 -5.14 10.49 39.38
C LEU A 566 -4.23 9.72 40.36
N HIS A 567 -4.35 8.39 40.47
CA HIS A 567 -3.42 7.57 41.25
C HIS A 567 -1.99 7.64 40.70
N ILE A 568 -1.80 7.57 39.37
CA ILE A 568 -0.49 7.72 38.73
C ILE A 568 0.11 9.10 39.00
N LYS A 569 -0.71 10.17 38.96
CA LYS A 569 -0.25 11.52 39.36
C LYS A 569 0.18 11.55 40.83
N ARG A 570 -0.67 11.10 41.76
CA ARG A 570 -0.33 11.04 43.20
C ARG A 570 0.94 10.24 43.48
N LEU A 571 1.13 9.08 42.83
CA LEU A 571 2.34 8.27 42.97
C LEU A 571 3.58 8.95 42.38
N ARG A 572 3.43 9.69 41.27
CA ARG A 572 4.51 10.48 40.66
C ARG A 572 4.89 11.67 41.54
N ASP A 573 3.92 12.39 42.08
CA ASP A 573 4.13 13.52 42.98
C ASP A 573 4.78 13.03 44.30
N LEU A 574 4.35 11.87 44.82
CA LEU A 574 5.01 11.20 45.94
C LEU A 574 6.45 10.82 45.59
N LEU A 575 6.70 10.22 44.42
CA LEU A 575 8.05 9.87 43.98
C LEU A 575 8.95 11.11 43.86
N TYR A 576 8.46 12.21 43.29
CA TYR A 576 9.20 13.47 43.23
C TYR A 576 9.47 14.03 44.63
N SER A 577 8.50 14.04 45.54
CA SER A 577 8.73 14.46 46.94
C SER A 577 9.78 13.60 47.65
N LYS A 578 9.87 12.30 47.34
CA LYS A 578 10.91 11.41 47.86
C LYS A 578 12.26 11.64 47.20
N ALA A 579 12.30 11.90 45.90
CA ALA A 579 13.52 12.27 45.18
C ALA A 579 14.09 13.60 45.69
N ASP A 580 13.26 14.62 45.89
CA ASP A 580 13.64 15.90 46.50
C ASP A 580 14.14 15.71 47.93
N HIS A 581 13.50 14.83 48.71
CA HIS A 581 13.97 14.51 50.06
C HIS A 581 15.33 13.81 50.04
N VAL A 582 15.54 12.82 49.18
CA VAL A 582 16.85 12.16 48.99
C VAL A 582 17.90 13.16 48.55
N LEU A 583 17.60 14.01 47.56
CA LEU A 583 18.51 15.08 47.11
C LEU A 583 18.85 16.07 48.23
N SER A 584 17.89 16.39 49.11
CA SER A 584 18.14 17.24 50.29
C SER A 584 19.04 16.55 51.32
N LEU A 585 18.88 15.23 51.52
CA LEU A 585 19.73 14.43 52.40
C LEU A 585 21.14 14.26 51.82
N GLU A 586 21.28 14.08 50.51
CA GLU A 586 22.58 14.03 49.83
C GLU A 586 23.31 15.38 49.90
N LYS A 587 22.61 16.50 49.65
CA LYS A 587 23.14 17.85 49.85
C LYS A 587 23.61 18.05 51.30
N ARG A 588 22.81 17.64 52.30
CA ARG A 588 23.18 17.73 53.72
C ARG A 588 24.35 16.81 54.07
N LYS A 589 24.42 15.60 53.50
CA LYS A 589 25.54 14.66 53.65
C LYS A 589 26.83 15.25 53.08
N LEU A 590 26.79 15.84 51.90
CA LEU A 590 27.94 16.50 51.27
C LEU A 590 28.39 17.73 52.08
N GLN A 591 27.46 18.55 52.56
CA GLN A 591 27.76 19.67 53.48
C GLN A 591 28.45 19.18 54.76
N LEU A 592 27.94 18.12 55.40
CA LEU A 592 28.56 17.52 56.58
C LEU A 592 29.93 16.90 56.27
N GLN A 593 30.10 16.25 55.13
CA GLN A 593 31.39 15.70 54.70
C GLN A 593 32.43 16.78 54.41
N ASN A 594 32.02 17.92 53.83
CA ASN A 594 32.91 19.06 53.64
C ASN A 594 33.29 19.70 54.98
N ALA A 595 32.31 19.97 55.87
CA ALA A 595 32.59 20.49 57.21
C ALA A 595 33.48 19.55 58.04
N MET A 596 33.34 18.23 57.88
CA MET A 596 34.26 17.24 58.48
C MET A 596 35.67 17.29 57.89
N LYS A 597 35.81 17.51 56.57
CA LYS A 597 37.13 17.64 55.91
C LYS A 597 37.82 18.94 56.30
N GLU A 598 37.10 20.06 56.28
CA GLU A 598 37.57 21.36 56.77
C GLU A 598 38.06 21.23 58.21
N ARG A 599 37.23 20.67 59.11
CA ARG A 599 37.63 20.49 60.51
C ARG A 599 38.76 19.47 60.71
N ALA A 600 38.91 18.48 59.83
CA ALA A 600 40.05 17.56 59.85
C ALA A 600 41.35 18.26 59.40
N GLU A 601 41.28 19.14 58.40
CA GLU A 601 42.42 19.95 57.96
C GLU A 601 42.77 21.03 58.99
N ASP A 602 41.79 21.66 59.65
CA ASP A 602 42.01 22.55 60.79
C ASP A 602 42.74 21.83 61.93
N ILE A 603 42.27 20.63 62.31
CA ILE A 603 42.92 19.79 63.33
C ILE A 603 44.35 19.41 62.89
N LYS A 604 44.56 19.10 61.60
CA LYS A 604 45.89 18.80 61.06
C LYS A 604 46.81 20.01 61.08
N VAL A 605 46.35 21.20 60.72
CA VAL A 605 47.11 22.46 60.85
C VAL A 605 47.44 22.75 62.31
N HIS A 606 46.49 22.56 63.24
CA HIS A 606 46.77 22.65 64.67
C HIS A 606 47.77 21.59 65.16
N GLN A 607 47.72 20.37 64.63
CA GLN A 607 48.66 19.29 64.96
C GLN A 607 50.07 19.60 64.42
N GLU A 608 50.18 20.12 63.19
CA GLU A 608 51.44 20.58 62.58
C GLU A 608 52.01 21.79 63.34
N MET A 609 51.17 22.73 63.78
CA MET A 609 51.54 23.83 64.67
C MET A 609 52.05 23.33 66.03
N LEU A 610 51.37 22.38 66.65
CA LEU A 610 51.83 21.76 67.92
C LEU A 610 53.13 20.96 67.72
N GLN A 611 53.32 20.31 66.57
CA GLN A 611 54.59 19.64 66.24
C GLN A 611 55.74 20.63 66.01
N THR A 612 55.48 21.80 65.40
CA THR A 612 56.53 22.83 65.26
C THR A 612 56.84 23.47 66.60
N GLN A 613 55.84 23.74 67.46
CA GLN A 613 56.07 24.17 68.85
C GLN A 613 56.87 23.14 69.65
N LEU A 614 56.54 21.84 69.56
CA LEU A 614 57.27 20.78 70.24
C LEU A 614 58.73 20.68 69.73
N ARG A 615 58.97 20.84 68.42
CA ARG A 615 60.33 20.94 67.86
C ARG A 615 61.11 22.15 68.38
N LEU A 616 60.47 23.31 68.51
CA LEU A 616 61.11 24.51 69.07
C LEU A 616 61.47 24.30 70.55
N VAL A 617 60.55 23.75 71.35
CA VAL A 617 60.83 23.38 72.75
C VAL A 617 61.92 22.31 72.87
N ASP A 618 61.99 21.35 71.94
CA ASP A 618 63.09 20.38 71.87
C ASP A 618 64.42 21.02 71.48
N GLN A 619 64.43 22.02 70.59
CA GLN A 619 65.62 22.82 70.26
C GLN A 619 66.07 23.67 71.45
N GLU A 620 65.14 24.30 72.18
CA GLU A 620 65.44 25.03 73.42
C GLU A 620 65.97 24.07 74.50
N ARG A 621 65.38 22.89 74.66
CA ARG A 621 65.85 21.83 75.56
C ARG A 621 67.25 21.35 75.18
N GLN A 622 67.55 21.20 73.89
CA GLN A 622 68.89 20.86 73.40
C GLN A 622 69.88 22.01 73.64
N GLY A 623 69.47 23.27 73.44
CA GLY A 623 70.26 24.46 73.76
C GLY A 623 70.61 24.54 75.25
N LEU A 624 69.61 24.42 76.13
CA LEU A 624 69.80 24.35 77.58
C LEU A 624 70.64 23.13 78.00
N SER A 625 70.52 22.00 77.30
CA SER A 625 71.36 20.83 77.54
C SER A 625 72.82 21.08 77.11
N ALA A 626 73.06 21.81 76.02
CA ALA A 626 74.39 22.21 75.58
C ALA A 626 74.99 23.24 76.56
N GLU A 627 74.23 24.24 76.99
CA GLU A 627 74.65 25.16 78.05
C GLU A 627 74.97 24.41 79.35
N LEU A 628 74.15 23.43 79.76
CA LEU A 628 74.43 22.58 80.91
C LEU A 628 75.74 21.79 80.74
N HIS A 629 76.00 21.23 79.55
CA HIS A 629 77.27 20.56 79.26
C HIS A 629 78.46 21.53 79.28
N ASP A 630 78.30 22.77 78.81
CA ASP A 630 79.32 23.81 78.92
C ASP A 630 79.58 24.20 80.38
N ARG A 631 78.53 24.33 81.21
CA ARG A 631 78.65 24.56 82.66
C ARG A 631 79.31 23.38 83.35
N LEU A 632 78.94 22.14 83.03
CA LEU A 632 79.59 20.92 83.53
C LEU A 632 81.06 20.86 83.11
N SER A 633 81.39 21.20 81.86
CA SER A 633 82.79 21.27 81.40
C SER A 633 83.59 22.34 82.16
N LYS A 634 82.93 23.43 82.57
CA LYS A 634 83.54 24.50 83.36
C LYS A 634 83.69 24.09 84.83
N ILE A 635 82.75 23.32 85.37
CA ILE A 635 82.88 22.65 86.67
C ILE A 635 84.02 21.64 86.62
N ASP A 636 84.14 20.79 85.61
CA ASP A 636 85.24 19.83 85.48
C ASP A 636 86.60 20.50 85.28
N LYS A 637 86.66 21.64 84.57
CA LYS A 637 87.87 22.48 84.51
C LYS A 637 88.22 23.03 85.89
N LEU A 638 87.24 23.46 86.68
CA LEU A 638 87.45 23.88 88.07
C LEU A 638 87.80 22.71 89.00
N ARG A 639 87.23 21.52 88.78
CA ARG A 639 87.49 20.30 89.54
C ARG A 639 88.90 19.80 89.31
N LYS A 640 89.35 19.75 88.05
CA LYS A 640 90.75 19.48 87.67
C LYS A 640 91.69 20.54 88.23
N ARG A 641 91.28 21.82 88.28
CA ARG A 641 92.06 22.88 88.94
C ARG A 641 92.12 22.69 90.46
N TYR A 642 91.05 22.20 91.08
CA TYR A 642 91.00 21.83 92.50
C TYR A 642 91.83 20.58 92.79
N GLU A 643 91.81 19.57 91.93
CA GLU A 643 92.68 18.38 91.99
C GLU A 643 94.16 18.80 91.89
N ILE A 644 94.52 19.68 90.95
CA ILE A 644 95.87 20.25 90.83
C ILE A 644 96.26 21.06 92.08
N ILE A 645 95.34 21.87 92.63
CA ILE A 645 95.58 22.65 93.85
C ILE A 645 95.74 21.73 95.08
N MET A 646 94.94 20.66 95.17
CA MET A 646 94.99 19.67 96.24
C MET A 646 96.26 18.81 96.17
N VAL A 647 96.72 18.46 94.97
CA VAL A 647 98.04 17.84 94.73
C VAL A 647 99.19 18.80 95.07
N SER A 648 98.99 20.12 94.94
CA SER A 648 100.00 21.13 95.33
C SER A 648 100.02 21.51 96.82
N MET A 649 99.14 20.93 97.65
CA MET A 649 98.94 21.33 99.06
C MET A 649 99.07 20.17 100.07
N ALA A 650 99.71 19.06 99.69
CA ALA A 650 99.98 17.91 100.57
C ALA A 650 101.43 17.39 100.50
N PRO A 651 102.33 17.88 101.38
CA PRO A 651 103.60 17.24 101.77
C PRO A 651 103.48 16.52 103.14
N PRO A 652 104.48 15.75 103.66
CA PRO A 652 105.75 15.30 103.06
C PRO A 652 106.09 13.79 103.27
N GLU A 653 107.08 13.26 102.55
CA GLU A 653 108.16 12.40 103.09
C GLU A 653 109.32 12.35 102.05
N GLY A 654 110.57 12.52 102.52
CA GLY A 654 111.79 12.90 101.76
C GLY A 654 112.25 11.94 100.65
N GLU A 655 113.19 12.30 99.76
CA GLU A 655 114.21 13.37 99.77
C GLU A 655 114.14 14.23 98.46
N GLU A 656 114.88 15.31 98.20
CA GLU A 656 116.15 15.86 98.75
C GLU A 656 116.10 17.42 98.79
N ASP A 657 117.09 18.03 99.43
CA ASP A 657 117.33 19.47 99.60
C ASP A 657 117.64 20.28 98.32
N LYS A 658 117.07 21.50 98.23
CA LYS A 658 117.85 22.76 98.12
C LYS A 658 117.13 23.90 98.87
N SER A 659 117.65 24.24 100.05
CA SER A 659 116.98 25.14 100.99
C SER A 659 117.28 26.64 100.79
N GLN A 660 116.46 27.48 101.45
CA GLN A 660 116.23 28.91 101.20
C GLN A 660 117.40 29.87 101.52
N ALA A 661 118.59 29.34 101.85
CA ALA A 661 119.80 30.13 102.14
C ALA A 661 120.57 30.59 100.89
N PHE A 662 120.47 29.86 99.77
CA PHE A 662 121.25 30.11 98.55
C PHE A 662 120.95 31.48 97.89
N TYR A 663 119.68 31.86 97.84
CA TYR A 663 119.26 33.11 97.17
C TYR A 663 119.50 34.39 98.01
N VAL A 664 119.58 34.27 99.33
CA VAL A 664 119.86 35.41 100.22
C VAL A 664 121.35 35.76 100.23
N ILE A 665 122.23 34.76 100.10
CA ILE A 665 123.70 34.98 100.05
C ILE A 665 124.13 35.51 98.66
N LYS A 666 123.58 34.97 97.56
CA LYS A 666 123.95 35.45 96.20
C LYS A 666 123.56 36.91 95.94
N ALA A 667 122.39 37.33 96.42
CA ALA A 667 121.92 38.72 96.30
C ALA A 667 122.72 39.71 97.18
N ALA A 668 123.49 39.23 98.16
CA ALA A 668 124.41 40.05 98.94
C ALA A 668 125.77 40.19 98.24
N GLN A 669 126.29 39.13 97.62
CA GLN A 669 127.57 39.13 96.91
C GLN A 669 127.53 40.01 95.64
N GLU A 670 126.48 39.89 94.82
CA GLU A 670 126.30 40.73 93.61
C GLU A 670 126.15 42.23 93.93
N LYS A 671 125.87 42.60 95.19
CA LYS A 671 125.73 44.01 95.63
C LYS A 671 127.04 44.63 96.13
N GLU A 672 128.03 43.83 96.54
CA GLU A 672 129.33 44.33 97.01
C GLU A 672 130.40 44.27 95.90
N GLU A 673 130.29 43.31 94.97
CA GLU A 673 131.18 43.21 93.80
C GLU A 673 131.00 44.39 92.83
N LEU A 674 129.76 44.76 92.50
CA LEU A 674 129.43 45.94 91.68
C LEU A 674 129.87 47.29 92.30
N GLN A 675 130.18 47.33 93.60
CA GLN A 675 130.67 48.54 94.26
C GLN A 675 132.20 48.57 94.41
N ARG A 676 132.91 47.44 94.27
CA ARG A 676 134.38 47.39 94.22
C ARG A 676 134.95 47.48 92.79
N GLU A 677 134.22 47.00 91.78
CA GLU A 677 134.63 47.17 90.37
C GLU A 677 134.55 48.63 89.89
N GLY A 678 133.65 49.44 90.46
CA GLY A 678 133.58 50.89 90.19
C GLY A 678 134.84 51.63 90.62
N ASP A 679 135.30 51.42 91.86
CA ASP A 679 136.48 52.11 92.42
C ASP A 679 137.80 51.65 91.75
N GLU A 680 137.89 50.42 91.26
CA GLU A 680 139.07 49.94 90.52
C GLU A 680 139.19 50.52 89.09
N LEU A 681 138.06 50.75 88.41
CA LEU A 681 138.07 51.31 87.04
C LEU A 681 138.49 52.79 87.06
N ASP A 682 138.02 53.57 88.02
CA ASP A 682 138.43 54.98 88.20
C ASP A 682 139.91 55.14 88.60
N ALA A 683 140.49 54.13 89.26
CA ALA A 683 141.92 54.10 89.59
C ALA A 683 142.81 53.75 88.38
N LYS A 684 142.34 52.88 87.47
CA LYS A 684 143.07 52.45 86.27
C LYS A 684 143.11 53.52 85.18
N ILE A 685 142.02 54.27 84.99
CA ILE A 685 141.94 55.38 84.01
C ILE A 685 143.03 56.44 84.28
N ARG A 686 143.22 56.86 85.53
CA ARG A 686 144.20 57.92 85.89
C ARG A 686 145.69 57.49 85.80
N LYS A 687 145.99 56.22 85.58
CA LYS A 687 147.35 55.72 85.32
C LYS A 687 147.68 55.66 83.83
N ALA A 688 146.77 55.13 83.01
CA ALA A 688 146.98 55.00 81.56
C ALA A 688 147.21 56.36 80.87
N GLU A 689 146.52 57.42 81.30
CA GLU A 689 146.70 58.79 80.79
C GLU A 689 148.10 59.39 81.04
N LYS A 690 148.90 58.79 81.95
CA LYS A 690 150.30 59.19 82.18
C LYS A 690 151.30 58.37 81.36
N GLU A 691 150.96 57.14 80.99
CA GLU A 691 151.85 56.24 80.22
C GLU A 691 151.84 56.55 78.72
N ILE A 692 150.72 57.05 78.17
CA ILE A 692 150.64 57.45 76.75
C ILE A 692 151.62 58.58 76.40
N ARG A 693 151.95 59.49 77.35
CA ARG A 693 152.97 60.54 77.14
C ARG A 693 154.43 60.04 77.19
N ALA A 694 154.68 58.80 77.60
CA ALA A 694 156.03 58.24 77.68
C ALA A 694 156.44 57.45 76.41
N LEU A 695 155.47 56.93 75.65
CA LEU A 695 155.73 56.06 74.49
C LEU A 695 156.18 56.82 73.23
N GLU A 696 155.85 58.11 73.07
CA GLU A 696 156.30 58.89 71.89
C GLU A 696 157.82 59.11 71.85
N ASN A 697 158.49 59.21 73.00
CA ASN A 697 159.92 59.54 73.07
C ASN A 697 160.87 58.35 72.78
N THR A 698 160.39 57.09 72.82
CA THR A 698 161.25 55.90 72.66
C THR A 698 161.32 55.36 71.22
N LEU A 699 160.33 55.66 70.37
CA LEU A 699 160.29 55.18 68.99
C LEU A 699 161.45 55.73 68.11
N HIS A 700 161.98 56.90 68.45
CA HIS A 700 162.91 57.63 67.59
C HIS A 700 164.35 57.03 67.54
N VAL A 701 164.74 56.21 68.53
CA VAL A 701 166.15 55.82 68.75
C VAL A 701 166.57 54.53 68.01
N ILE A 702 165.71 53.51 67.94
CA ILE A 702 166.15 52.15 67.54
C ILE A 702 166.23 51.94 66.02
N ASN A 703 165.50 52.71 65.21
CA ASN A 703 165.60 52.65 63.73
C ASN A 703 167.04 52.88 63.21
N SER A 704 167.89 53.57 63.97
CA SER A 704 169.32 53.76 63.66
C SER A 704 170.13 52.45 63.61
N ARG A 705 169.80 51.45 64.45
CA ARG A 705 170.66 50.27 64.68
C ARG A 705 170.54 49.17 63.62
N ASN A 706 169.55 49.26 62.73
CA ASN A 706 169.24 48.25 61.71
C ASN A 706 170.16 48.32 60.47
N SER A 707 171.00 49.35 60.36
CA SER A 707 171.80 49.63 59.16
C SER A 707 173.11 48.82 59.06
N THR A 708 173.72 48.46 60.20
CA THR A 708 175.17 48.16 60.24
C THR A 708 175.54 46.69 59.97
N TYR A 709 174.79 45.71 60.49
CA TYR A 709 175.22 44.30 60.47
C TYR A 709 174.93 43.55 59.16
N ARG A 710 174.11 44.11 58.25
CA ARG A 710 173.85 43.53 56.92
C ARG A 710 175.08 43.50 56.00
N LYS A 711 176.20 44.10 56.39
CA LYS A 711 177.43 44.21 55.58
C LYS A 711 178.44 43.06 55.80
N SER A 712 178.18 42.09 56.68
CA SER A 712 179.19 41.07 57.08
C SER A 712 179.04 39.65 56.50
N PHE A 713 178.02 39.39 55.65
CA PHE A 713 177.81 38.09 54.99
C PHE A 713 177.54 38.24 53.47
N ASN A 714 178.05 39.29 52.85
CA ASN A 714 177.81 39.54 51.43
C ASN A 714 178.51 38.49 50.55
N LYS A 715 177.69 37.80 49.75
CA LYS A 715 178.08 36.89 48.69
C LYS A 715 178.83 37.67 47.60
N VAL A 716 179.91 37.12 47.05
CA VAL A 716 180.60 37.73 45.90
C VAL A 716 179.61 37.83 44.72
N THR A 717 179.57 39.02 44.12
CA THR A 717 178.59 39.46 43.13
C THR A 717 179.16 39.52 41.71
N GLU A 718 178.27 39.84 40.76
CA GLU A 718 178.54 40.56 39.51
C GLU A 718 179.34 39.87 38.39
N THR A 719 178.77 39.95 37.18
CA THR A 719 179.47 39.96 35.88
C THR A 719 180.68 39.04 35.76
N SER A 720 180.43 37.73 35.79
CA SER A 720 181.40 36.67 35.50
C SER A 720 180.76 35.56 34.67
N GLU A 721 181.58 34.80 33.93
CA GLU A 721 181.17 33.97 32.78
C GLU A 721 180.15 32.85 33.12
N GLU A 722 180.11 32.40 34.37
CA GLU A 722 179.21 31.33 34.85
C GLU A 722 177.71 31.65 34.68
N TYR A 723 177.32 32.93 34.60
CA TYR A 723 175.92 33.30 34.33
C TYR A 723 175.51 33.04 32.86
N GLU A 724 176.46 33.10 31.91
CA GLU A 724 176.15 32.80 30.50
C GLU A 724 175.97 31.30 30.24
N GLU A 725 176.72 30.43 30.92
CA GLU A 725 176.56 28.98 30.79
C GLU A 725 175.19 28.51 31.29
N LYS A 726 174.71 29.08 32.41
CA LYS A 726 173.34 28.83 32.89
C LYS A 726 172.29 29.16 31.85
N LEU A 727 172.46 30.27 31.11
CA LEU A 727 171.53 30.73 30.08
C LEU A 727 171.52 29.76 28.87
N LYS A 728 172.70 29.30 28.43
CA LYS A 728 172.85 28.29 27.37
C LYS A 728 172.21 26.95 27.72
N LEU A 729 172.30 26.51 28.99
CA LEU A 729 171.64 25.29 29.46
C LEU A 729 170.11 25.41 29.55
N GLU A 730 169.58 26.59 29.91
CA GLU A 730 168.13 26.85 29.88
C GLU A 730 167.55 26.86 28.45
N GLU A 731 168.31 27.30 27.44
CA GLU A 731 167.89 27.21 26.04
C GLU A 731 167.87 25.78 25.51
N GLN A 732 168.88 24.96 25.84
CA GLN A 732 168.90 23.54 25.48
C GLN A 732 167.69 22.79 26.07
N LYS A 733 167.27 23.14 27.30
CA LYS A 733 166.05 22.58 27.91
C LYS A 733 164.79 22.90 27.11
N ARG A 734 164.61 24.15 26.63
CA ARG A 734 163.45 24.52 25.79
C ARG A 734 163.40 23.73 24.48
N ALA A 735 164.54 23.53 23.82
CA ALA A 735 164.63 22.78 22.58
C ALA A 735 164.19 21.29 22.73
N VAL A 736 164.44 20.69 23.91
CA VAL A 736 163.95 19.33 24.23
C VAL A 736 162.44 19.32 24.51
N GLU A 737 161.91 20.34 25.20
CA GLU A 737 160.47 20.47 25.45
C GLU A 737 159.64 20.65 24.15
N GLU A 738 160.19 21.33 23.14
CA GLU A 738 159.55 21.42 21.82
C GLU A 738 159.55 20.09 21.05
N LYS A 739 160.67 19.35 21.06
CA LYS A 739 160.73 17.99 20.50
C LYS A 739 159.74 17.03 21.18
N TYR A 740 159.55 17.18 22.50
CA TYR A 740 158.53 16.45 23.24
C TYR A 740 157.09 16.84 22.80
N LYS A 741 156.80 18.13 22.63
CA LYS A 741 155.51 18.61 22.09
C LYS A 741 155.23 18.11 20.67
N TYR A 742 156.25 17.97 19.82
CA TYR A 742 156.12 17.39 18.48
C TYR A 742 155.75 15.90 18.52
N LYS A 743 156.46 15.08 19.31
CA LYS A 743 156.09 13.66 19.50
C LYS A 743 154.68 13.49 20.11
N LYS A 744 154.24 14.41 20.97
CA LYS A 744 152.87 14.47 21.52
C LYS A 744 151.79 14.95 20.53
N ARG A 745 152.18 15.34 19.32
CA ARG A 745 151.30 15.65 18.18
C ARG A 745 151.20 14.44 17.24
N GLN A 746 152.33 13.80 16.97
CA GLN A 746 152.41 12.54 16.21
C GLN A 746 151.63 11.38 16.87
N ILE A 747 151.63 11.30 18.21
CA ILE A 747 150.78 10.35 18.96
C ILE A 747 149.28 10.65 18.80
N ARG A 748 148.89 11.90 18.55
CA ARG A 748 147.47 12.27 18.33
C ARG A 748 147.00 11.90 16.93
N GLU A 749 147.82 12.07 15.91
CA GLU A 749 147.53 11.66 14.53
C GLU A 749 147.33 10.13 14.47
N LEU A 750 148.23 9.35 15.08
CA LEU A 750 148.07 7.88 15.20
C LEU A 750 146.83 7.47 16.02
N GLN A 751 146.39 8.29 16.98
CA GLN A 751 145.12 8.11 17.71
C GLN A 751 143.88 8.51 16.89
N GLU A 752 144.02 9.26 15.80
CA GLU A 752 142.92 9.60 14.89
C GLU A 752 142.75 8.54 13.81
N ASP A 753 143.83 8.00 13.24
CA ASP A 753 143.79 6.84 12.33
C ASP A 753 143.14 5.61 12.99
N THR A 754 143.47 5.37 14.27
CA THR A 754 142.84 4.28 15.05
C THR A 754 141.33 4.50 15.25
N LYS A 755 140.86 5.76 15.30
CA LYS A 755 139.42 6.09 15.39
C LYS A 755 138.70 5.92 14.05
N VAL A 756 139.37 6.14 12.91
CA VAL A 756 138.77 5.91 11.58
C VAL A 756 138.48 4.41 11.37
N VAL A 757 139.41 3.53 11.76
CA VAL A 757 139.19 2.07 11.73
C VAL A 757 138.06 1.65 12.69
N PHE A 758 137.95 2.29 13.86
CA PHE A 758 136.85 2.07 14.81
C PHE A 758 135.48 2.48 14.21
N PHE A 759 135.42 3.62 13.50
CA PHE A 759 134.20 4.11 12.86
C PHE A 759 133.64 3.12 11.82
N PHE A 760 134.51 2.52 11.00
CA PHE A 760 134.13 1.50 10.02
C PHE A 760 133.59 0.21 10.67
N LEU A 761 134.10 -0.21 11.83
CA LEU A 761 133.51 -1.35 12.57
C LEU A 761 132.13 -1.00 13.15
N THR A 762 131.94 0.21 13.68
CA THR A 762 130.66 0.61 14.29
C THR A 762 129.52 0.77 13.27
N MET A 763 129.81 1.23 12.05
CA MET A 763 128.80 1.34 10.98
C MET A 763 128.19 0.00 10.56
N ARG A 764 128.88 -1.13 10.78
CA ARG A 764 128.37 -2.46 10.42
C ARG A 764 127.38 -3.05 11.43
N ASN A 765 127.35 -2.55 12.67
CA ASN A 765 126.49 -3.09 13.74
C ASN A 765 125.15 -2.36 13.94
N ILE A 766 124.96 -1.16 13.36
CA ILE A 766 123.74 -0.34 13.60
C ILE A 766 122.69 -0.47 12.49
N LEU A 767 123.01 -1.16 11.38
CA LEU A 767 122.07 -1.34 10.24
C LEU A 767 120.92 -2.35 10.51
N TYR A 768 120.93 -3.07 11.64
CA TYR A 768 119.99 -4.17 11.91
C TYR A 768 118.81 -3.81 12.85
N ILE A 769 118.89 -2.69 13.59
CA ILE A 769 117.82 -2.31 14.54
C ILE A 769 116.81 -1.40 13.84
N HIS A 770 115.92 -2.08 13.15
CA HIS A 770 114.87 -1.58 12.28
C HIS A 770 113.80 -0.76 13.03
N TYR A 771 113.85 0.57 12.84
CA TYR A 771 112.75 1.28 12.16
C TYR A 771 111.39 1.58 12.87
N PRO A 772 111.23 1.80 14.21
CA PRO A 772 109.88 2.05 14.78
C PRO A 772 109.72 3.33 15.63
N TYR A 773 110.53 4.39 15.44
CA TYR A 773 110.39 5.62 16.27
C TYR A 773 110.14 6.95 15.52
N LEU A 774 110.41 7.07 14.21
CA LEU A 774 110.38 8.38 13.53
C LEU A 774 109.72 8.45 12.15
N LYS A 775 108.61 7.69 11.97
CA LYS A 775 107.55 8.07 11.01
C LYS A 775 106.36 8.80 11.68
N ALA A 776 106.59 9.36 12.86
CA ALA A 776 105.66 10.23 13.59
C ALA A 776 105.68 11.69 13.11
N LYS A 777 105.89 11.94 11.80
CA LYS A 777 106.04 13.31 11.26
C LYS A 777 105.39 13.58 9.89
N CYS A 778 104.44 12.75 9.46
CA CYS A 778 103.28 13.10 8.62
C CYS A 778 102.42 11.84 8.38
N LEU A 779 101.08 11.81 8.45
CA LEU A 779 100.04 12.76 8.89
C LEU A 779 100.06 14.18 8.29
N LYS A 780 99.12 14.46 7.36
CA LYS A 780 99.15 15.51 6.33
C LYS A 780 100.09 15.12 5.16
N CYS A 781 99.66 14.95 3.92
CA CYS A 781 98.37 15.23 3.26
C CYS A 781 97.89 13.97 2.53
N ILE A 782 96.64 13.50 2.59
CA ILE A 782 95.34 14.17 2.38
C ILE A 782 95.19 14.66 0.93
N LYS A 783 94.13 14.19 0.27
CA LYS A 783 93.64 14.67 -1.04
C LYS A 783 93.50 16.20 -1.06
N ARG A 784 94.16 16.87 -2.01
CA ARG A 784 93.62 18.08 -2.65
C ARG A 784 94.22 18.21 -4.06
N LEU A 785 93.35 18.44 -5.05
CA LEU A 785 93.62 18.49 -6.51
C LEU A 785 94.09 17.14 -7.13
N LEU A 786 93.62 16.69 -8.30
CA LEU A 786 92.43 17.04 -9.10
C LEU A 786 92.00 15.79 -9.93
N THR A 787 90.82 15.83 -10.54
CA THR A 787 90.32 14.91 -11.60
C THR A 787 91.16 14.96 -12.89
N PRO A 788 91.03 14.06 -13.91
CA PRO A 788 89.88 13.17 -14.19
C PRO A 788 90.22 11.71 -14.66
N LEU A 789 89.17 11.06 -15.20
CA LEU A 789 89.13 9.92 -16.15
C LEU A 789 89.01 8.46 -15.61
N SER A 790 87.77 7.95 -15.78
CA SER A 790 87.40 6.61 -16.29
C SER A 790 87.76 5.35 -15.47
N PHE A 791 86.97 4.27 -15.47
CA PHE A 791 85.54 4.05 -15.77
C PHE A 791 85.18 2.65 -15.19
N CYS A 792 83.95 2.49 -14.71
CA CYS A 792 83.19 1.24 -14.47
C CYS A 792 83.92 -0.13 -14.56
N ASN A 793 83.82 -0.99 -13.51
CA ASN A 793 83.34 -2.39 -13.69
C ASN A 793 83.25 -3.31 -12.45
N GLN A 794 84.04 -3.15 -11.37
CA GLN A 794 84.29 -4.29 -10.47
C GLN A 794 83.28 -4.57 -9.34
N CYS A 795 82.46 -3.60 -8.89
CA CYS A 795 81.41 -3.86 -7.88
C CYS A 795 80.03 -4.19 -8.47
N ALA A 796 79.90 -4.28 -9.80
CA ALA A 796 78.66 -4.63 -10.50
C ALA A 796 78.72 -6.01 -11.17
N LYS A 797 79.74 -6.83 -10.91
CA LYS A 797 79.88 -8.19 -11.49
C LYS A 797 79.41 -9.31 -10.54
N LEU A 798 79.76 -9.25 -9.25
CA LEU A 798 79.32 -10.27 -8.28
C LEU A 798 77.80 -10.23 -7.98
N ALA A 799 77.13 -9.09 -8.15
CA ALA A 799 75.67 -8.99 -8.05
C ALA A 799 74.93 -9.49 -9.31
N ARG A 800 75.61 -9.58 -10.48
CA ARG A 800 75.00 -10.04 -11.75
C ARG A 800 75.14 -11.54 -12.01
N GLU A 801 76.05 -12.23 -11.33
CA GLU A 801 76.23 -13.68 -11.47
C GLU A 801 75.21 -14.50 -10.66
N ILE A 802 74.52 -13.88 -9.69
CA ILE A 802 73.43 -14.51 -8.92
C ILE A 802 72.05 -14.32 -9.60
N GLN A 803 71.92 -13.41 -10.57
CA GLN A 803 70.66 -13.13 -11.29
C GLN A 803 70.46 -13.90 -12.61
N SER A 804 71.38 -14.79 -13.01
CA SER A 804 71.27 -15.55 -14.27
C SER A 804 70.67 -16.95 -14.14
N ALA A 805 70.35 -17.41 -12.92
CA ALA A 805 69.71 -18.70 -12.66
C ALA A 805 68.29 -18.53 -12.09
N LYS A 806 67.30 -18.58 -13.00
CA LYS A 806 65.83 -18.47 -12.80
C LYS A 806 65.26 -17.05 -12.75
N HIS A 807 64.42 -16.76 -13.75
CA HIS A 807 63.66 -15.52 -13.90
C HIS A 807 62.50 -15.42 -12.91
N SER A 808 62.44 -14.31 -12.17
CA SER A 808 61.18 -13.71 -11.68
C SER A 808 61.40 -12.23 -11.39
N GLY A 809 60.88 -11.34 -12.25
CA GLY A 809 61.11 -9.90 -12.17
C GLY A 809 60.24 -9.21 -11.11
N THR A 810 60.70 -9.20 -9.86
CA THR A 810 60.17 -8.32 -8.79
C THR A 810 61.32 -7.81 -7.94
N GLU A 811 61.28 -6.52 -7.59
CA GLU A 811 62.38 -5.81 -6.93
C GLU A 811 62.60 -6.34 -5.50
N ILE A 812 63.85 -6.61 -5.12
CA ILE A 812 64.19 -7.03 -3.77
C ILE A 812 64.23 -5.78 -2.86
N PRO A 813 63.50 -5.74 -1.73
CA PRO A 813 63.39 -4.54 -0.88
C PRO A 813 64.73 -3.96 -0.39
N ALA A 814 65.79 -4.78 -0.32
CA ALA A 814 67.12 -4.35 0.06
C ALA A 814 67.78 -3.37 -0.94
N GLU A 815 67.52 -3.51 -2.25
CA GLU A 815 68.09 -2.62 -3.27
C GLU A 815 67.36 -1.26 -3.32
N GLN A 816 66.07 -1.25 -2.98
CA GLN A 816 65.32 0.00 -2.79
C GLN A 816 65.71 0.70 -1.49
N ASP A 817 65.92 -0.01 -0.36
CA ASP A 817 66.32 0.64 0.90
C ASP A 817 67.72 1.27 0.83
N ILE A 818 68.65 0.68 0.06
CA ILE A 818 69.98 1.29 -0.18
C ILE A 818 69.82 2.59 -0.99
N ARG A 819 69.11 2.58 -2.13
CA ARG A 819 68.85 3.80 -2.92
C ARG A 819 68.06 4.86 -2.15
N LEU A 820 67.12 4.46 -1.29
CA LEU A 820 66.35 5.38 -0.46
C LEU A 820 67.16 5.96 0.70
N ARG A 821 68.13 5.22 1.27
CA ARG A 821 69.10 5.79 2.22
C ARG A 821 70.02 6.80 1.55
N GLU A 822 70.56 6.48 0.37
CA GLU A 822 71.39 7.39 -0.42
C GLU A 822 70.64 8.72 -0.72
N LEU A 823 69.39 8.65 -1.19
CA LEU A 823 68.55 9.84 -1.42
C LEU A 823 68.20 10.60 -0.13
N ARG A 824 68.02 9.89 0.99
CA ARG A 824 67.68 10.50 2.29
C ARG A 824 68.86 11.20 2.94
N ASP A 825 70.06 10.65 2.82
CA ASP A 825 71.27 11.26 3.35
C ASP A 825 71.80 12.37 2.42
N PHE A 826 71.57 12.28 1.10
CA PHE A 826 71.72 13.40 0.17
C PHE A 826 70.81 14.59 0.56
N ASN A 827 69.53 14.33 0.84
CA ASN A 827 68.59 15.37 1.30
C ASN A 827 68.98 15.97 2.67
N LYS A 828 69.49 15.16 3.62
CA LYS A 828 70.03 15.69 4.88
C LYS A 828 71.27 16.56 4.65
N SER A 829 72.15 16.18 3.73
CA SER A 829 73.35 16.96 3.39
C SER A 829 72.99 18.32 2.81
N ILE A 830 72.02 18.40 1.90
CA ILE A 830 71.54 19.67 1.33
C ILE A 830 70.90 20.57 2.40
N ASN A 831 70.05 20.00 3.26
CA ASN A 831 69.43 20.78 4.35
C ASN A 831 70.45 21.28 5.39
N LYS A 832 71.55 20.55 5.62
CA LYS A 832 72.66 21.03 6.46
C LYS A 832 73.41 22.19 5.82
N LEU A 833 73.72 22.08 4.53
CA LEU A 833 74.41 23.11 3.75
C LEU A 833 73.59 24.41 3.66
N LEU A 834 72.26 24.32 3.56
CA LEU A 834 71.37 25.48 3.63
C LEU A 834 71.37 26.15 5.01
N VAL A 835 71.35 25.38 6.11
CA VAL A 835 71.39 25.93 7.47
C VAL A 835 72.74 26.57 7.80
N GLU A 836 73.85 25.96 7.34
CA GLU A 836 75.20 26.52 7.51
C GLU A 836 75.35 27.81 6.66
N ALA A 837 74.86 27.84 5.41
CA ALA A 837 74.86 29.06 4.58
C ALA A 837 73.97 30.20 5.10
N MET A 838 72.91 29.89 5.85
CA MET A 838 72.08 30.89 6.53
C MET A 838 72.73 31.46 7.81
N ALA A 839 73.68 30.74 8.41
CA ALA A 839 74.38 31.17 9.62
C ALA A 839 75.54 32.14 9.33
N ASP A 840 76.27 31.92 8.23
CA ASP A 840 77.44 32.73 7.87
C ASP A 840 77.10 34.06 7.15
N HIS A 841 75.87 34.19 6.62
CA HIS A 841 75.40 35.40 5.91
C HIS A 841 73.96 35.77 6.32
N SER A 842 73.81 36.71 7.27
CA SER A 842 72.52 37.20 7.80
C SER A 842 71.55 37.66 6.70
N ASP A 843 72.09 38.29 5.66
CA ASP A 843 71.31 38.96 4.62
C ASP A 843 70.74 37.95 3.60
N LEU A 844 71.33 36.75 3.55
CA LEU A 844 70.80 35.61 2.79
C LEU A 844 69.72 34.85 3.57
N SER A 845 69.81 34.81 4.91
CA SER A 845 68.80 34.19 5.76
C SER A 845 67.43 34.87 5.60
N SER A 846 67.38 36.21 5.55
CA SER A 846 66.12 36.94 5.37
C SER A 846 65.51 36.74 3.97
N ILE A 847 66.33 36.72 2.91
CA ILE A 847 65.88 36.48 1.53
C ILE A 847 65.36 35.05 1.35
N LEU A 848 66.08 34.04 1.85
CA LEU A 848 65.66 32.64 1.77
C LEU A 848 64.39 32.37 2.60
N GLN A 849 64.26 33.01 3.76
CA GLN A 849 63.06 32.91 4.59
C GLN A 849 61.81 33.46 3.86
N ILE A 850 61.94 34.54 3.09
CA ILE A 850 60.86 35.07 2.24
C ILE A 850 60.50 34.09 1.11
N TYR A 851 61.48 33.52 0.40
CA TYR A 851 61.19 32.60 -0.71
C TYR A 851 60.58 31.27 -0.27
N PHE A 852 61.03 30.66 0.82
CA PHE A 852 60.41 29.45 1.37
C PHE A 852 58.97 29.71 1.86
N GLN A 853 58.72 30.89 2.43
CA GLN A 853 57.39 31.32 2.87
C GLN A 853 56.43 31.60 1.69
N GLN A 854 56.94 32.10 0.55
CA GLN A 854 56.17 32.20 -0.71
C GLN A 854 55.87 30.82 -1.33
N ALA A 855 56.81 29.88 -1.27
CA ALA A 855 56.66 28.53 -1.83
C ALA A 855 55.89 27.53 -0.95
N GLN A 856 55.42 27.96 0.24
CA GLN A 856 54.74 27.13 1.24
C GLN A 856 55.55 25.89 1.69
N LEU A 857 56.88 25.99 1.73
CA LEU A 857 57.75 24.93 2.24
C LEU A 857 58.41 25.35 3.57
N PRO A 858 58.53 24.45 4.56
CA PRO A 858 59.08 24.79 5.87
C PRO A 858 60.59 24.99 5.83
N LEU A 859 61.09 25.99 6.58
CA LEU A 859 62.51 26.29 6.72
C LEU A 859 63.23 25.15 7.50
N PRO A 860 64.38 24.64 7.04
CA PRO A 860 65.06 23.54 7.72
C PRO A 860 65.66 23.97 9.07
N THR A 861 65.39 23.19 10.12
CA THR A 861 66.01 23.31 11.44
C THR A 861 66.61 21.97 11.86
N SER A 862 67.76 22.02 12.53
CA SER A 862 68.63 20.86 12.78
C SER A 862 68.16 20.00 13.96
N ILE A 863 67.21 19.11 13.72
CA ILE A 863 66.87 18.02 14.66
C ILE A 863 67.25 16.67 14.05
N SER A 864 68.24 16.04 14.67
CA SER A 864 68.61 14.65 14.45
C SER A 864 67.65 13.69 15.16
N THR A 865 67.47 12.51 14.56
CA THR A 865 66.72 11.33 15.03
C THR A 865 65.17 11.39 15.02
N PRO A 866 64.49 10.24 14.81
CA PRO A 866 63.22 10.23 14.08
C PRO A 866 62.03 9.53 14.78
N GLY A 867 60.84 9.70 14.22
CA GLY A 867 59.82 8.64 14.22
C GLY A 867 58.64 8.81 15.16
N SER A 868 57.69 9.65 14.77
CA SER A 868 56.28 9.48 15.13
C SER A 868 55.51 8.96 13.91
N ARG A 869 54.66 7.94 14.13
CA ARG A 869 53.56 7.51 13.25
C ARG A 869 52.49 6.85 14.15
N GLN A 870 51.20 7.09 13.98
CA GLN A 870 50.52 8.01 13.06
C GLN A 870 49.11 8.31 13.58
N SER A 871 48.59 9.51 13.32
CA SER A 871 47.17 9.83 13.51
C SER A 871 46.32 9.43 12.29
N SER A 872 45.02 9.27 12.51
CA SER A 872 44.00 9.24 11.46
C SER A 872 43.85 10.61 10.76
N ARG A 873 43.10 10.62 9.65
CA ARG A 873 42.88 11.77 8.76
C ARG A 873 41.77 12.72 9.27
N LEU A 874 41.93 14.02 8.96
CA LEU A 874 40.96 14.97 8.33
C LEU A 874 39.46 14.94 8.75
N SER A 875 38.70 16.06 8.85
CA SER A 875 38.99 17.49 8.64
C SER A 875 37.75 18.36 8.93
N SER A 876 37.97 19.68 9.14
CA SER A 876 37.01 20.79 8.95
C SER A 876 35.86 20.93 10.00
N SER A 877 35.29 22.10 10.33
CA SER A 877 35.34 23.45 9.72
C SER A 877 35.12 24.59 10.76
N ARG A 878 35.61 25.81 10.45
CA ARG A 878 35.01 27.16 10.72
C ARG A 878 34.66 27.58 12.17
N SER A 879 35.36 28.54 12.78
CA SER A 879 35.21 30.04 12.68
C SER A 879 33.98 30.59 13.41
N SER A 880 33.94 31.74 14.11
CA SER A 880 34.89 32.83 14.48
C SER A 880 34.10 33.86 15.35
N ILE A 881 34.71 34.99 15.80
CA ILE A 881 34.17 36.16 16.58
C ILE A 881 34.71 36.18 18.03
N SER A 882 35.14 37.31 18.65
CA SER A 882 35.66 38.61 18.16
C SER A 882 36.37 39.36 19.32
N SER A 883 37.27 40.29 19.01
CA SER A 883 38.16 40.93 19.99
C SER A 883 37.63 42.21 20.69
N GLY A 884 38.08 42.43 21.93
CA GLY A 884 38.29 43.76 22.54
C GLY A 884 37.08 44.43 23.21
N ARG A 885 37.25 45.39 24.12
CA ARG A 885 38.49 46.06 24.60
C ARG A 885 38.19 46.84 25.91
N LEU A 886 39.26 47.35 26.56
CA LEU A 886 39.28 48.33 27.67
C LEU A 886 38.93 47.79 29.07
N VAL A 887 39.52 48.24 30.18
CA VAL A 887 40.83 48.84 30.55
C VAL A 887 40.70 49.17 32.05
N GLN A 888 41.62 48.67 32.90
CA GLN A 888 42.16 49.29 34.13
C GLN A 888 42.75 48.22 35.06
N ASP A 889 44.07 48.30 35.23
CA ASP A 889 44.75 47.94 36.49
C ASP A 889 44.26 48.91 37.59
N PRO A 890 44.15 48.50 38.88
CA PRO A 890 45.37 48.25 39.65
C PRO A 890 45.34 47.06 40.63
N GLN A 891 46.54 46.81 41.16
CA GLN A 891 46.84 45.93 42.29
C GLN A 891 46.02 46.27 43.55
N ILE A 892 45.72 45.25 44.36
CA ILE A 892 45.98 45.12 45.82
C ILE A 892 44.97 44.13 46.43
N ALA A 893 45.41 43.41 47.46
CA ALA A 893 44.74 42.23 47.99
C ALA A 893 43.74 42.52 49.13
N LEU A 894 42.83 41.54 49.32
CA LEU A 894 42.19 41.14 50.57
C LEU A 894 41.14 42.05 51.24
N THR A 895 40.03 41.39 51.60
CA THR A 895 39.14 41.68 52.76
C THR A 895 38.45 43.05 52.84
N ARG A 896 37.19 43.11 52.37
CA ARG A 896 36.05 42.89 53.28
C ARG A 896 34.82 42.37 52.54
#